data_AF-A0ABD0RVA3-F1
#
_entry.id   AF-A0ABD0RVA3-F1
#
_cell.length_a   1.000
_cell.length_b   1.000
_cell.length_c   1.000
_cell.angle_alpha   90.00
_cell.angle_beta   90.00
_cell.angle_gamma   90.00
#
_symmetry.space_group_name_H-M   'P 1'
#
loop_
_entity.id
_entity.type
_entity.pdbx_description
1 polymer ?
#
loop_
_entity_poly.entity_id
_entity_poly.type
_entity_poly.pdbx_seq_one_letter_code
_entity_poly.pdbx_strand_id
1 'polypeptide(L)'
;FSWNQFRPSEDFDCPQCRKRSRTPAVLQTIMKGYSSAGFAHLQEETGNVQKPVNDGLQRVKDQHKTSMKNKYERLFEGSKLKENEIFLNRIYTQLYIIEGESEGVNEEHEVLQMEKTVRTKHSQDTPIYCNDIFKASPEPGCEEKDQIKTVLTKGIAGIGKTVSVQKFILDWAEGKANQDVDFMFLLPFRELNLIRDHQYSLHRLLLDFHPEIQDLDSKIYEECKVVFIFDGLDESRITLMLSDDQKVCDVTETSSVGVLMSNLMKGELLPSALIWITSRPAAANQIPSKYINRLTEIHGFNEPQKEEYFRKRISDQHQVSRIISHIRRARSLHIMCHIPVFCWISSTVLQKLLKEDLSAEIPQTLTEMYIHFLLIQINMRNQKYEERNPEKLLQSNGEVIVKLAEVAFKQLVKGNVMFYEEDLIESSIDITDALVYSGICTEIFKEESVIHQRKVYSFIHLSVQEFLAAFHVFYCYLNSTMKTLKVIVTMHNLLKGAVDEALESENGHLDLFLRFLLGVSLESNQRLLQDLLTHTENSSESIRRTTQYIKEKIKDGHGLSTERSINLFLCLLEVKDQTLSREIQEFVKSDKHSEKKLSPAHCSTIAYMLQMSEEVLDELDLKKYNTSDEGRRRLIPAVVNCRKALLTGCNLTGLDCEIVSSVLQSSNSALRELDLSTNDLQDSGVKLLSNGLKSPNCQLEKLRLSGCMVTEEGCGYLSSALSSNPSHLRELDLSYNHPGQSGVQLLKHKLEDPNCSLQIL
;
A
#
# COMPACT_ATOMS: atom_id res chain seq x y z
N PHE A 1 1.27 32.59 9.23
CA PHE A 1 2.35 32.50 10.23
C PHE A 1 3.69 32.70 9.51
N SER A 2 4.68 33.31 10.16
CA SER A 2 6.08 33.27 9.72
C SER A 2 6.71 32.04 10.39
N TRP A 3 7.13 31.06 9.60
CA TRP A 3 7.56 29.72 10.03
C TRP A 3 9.02 29.60 10.46
N ASN A 4 9.72 30.71 10.73
CA ASN A 4 11.14 30.65 11.09
C ASN A 4 11.44 31.45 12.35
N GLN A 5 11.47 30.76 13.50
CA GLN A 5 12.37 31.05 14.63
C GLN A 5 12.19 30.02 15.75
N PHE A 6 12.93 28.92 15.72
CA PHE A 6 13.47 28.31 16.93
C PHE A 6 14.88 27.79 16.63
N ARG A 7 15.88 28.51 17.16
CA ARG A 7 17.25 28.00 17.27
C ARG A 7 17.32 26.98 18.43
N PRO A 8 18.21 25.99 18.36
CA PRO A 8 18.34 24.98 19.40
C PRO A 8 18.95 25.61 20.66
N SER A 9 18.31 25.41 21.81
CA SER A 9 18.86 25.80 23.11
C SER A 9 19.87 24.78 23.60
N GLU A 10 21.01 25.31 23.98
CA GLU A 10 22.21 24.69 24.54
C GLU A 10 21.95 23.93 25.87
N ASP A 11 22.90 23.05 26.17
CA ASP A 11 23.06 22.26 27.37
C ASP A 11 22.75 23.04 28.67
N PHE A 12 21.91 22.46 29.53
CA PHE A 12 21.81 22.86 30.93
C PHE A 12 22.08 21.68 31.86
N ASP A 13 23.28 21.74 32.46
CA ASP A 13 23.68 21.01 33.65
C ASP A 13 22.76 21.33 34.84
N CYS A 14 22.40 20.30 35.62
CA CYS A 14 21.68 20.44 36.89
C CYS A 14 22.50 21.23 37.93
N PRO A 15 22.01 22.37 38.48
CA PRO A 15 22.82 23.27 39.30
C PRO A 15 23.12 22.81 40.74
N GLN A 16 22.79 21.58 41.17
CA GLN A 16 22.84 21.24 42.60
C GLN A 16 23.41 19.87 43.02
N CYS A 17 24.06 19.09 42.16
CA CYS A 17 24.76 17.88 42.64
C CYS A 17 25.87 17.36 41.72
N ARG A 18 27.03 18.02 41.77
CA ARG A 18 28.31 17.44 41.30
C ARG A 18 28.83 16.39 42.31
N LYS A 19 28.58 15.09 42.10
CA LYS A 19 29.49 13.96 42.44
C LYS A 19 28.97 12.57 42.06
N ARG A 20 29.91 11.71 41.65
CA ARG A 20 29.81 10.30 41.20
C ARG A 20 29.50 9.30 42.34
N SER A 21 28.77 8.24 41.95
CA SER A 21 28.73 6.84 42.43
C SER A 21 28.67 6.52 43.94
N ARG A 22 27.67 5.72 44.33
CA ARG A 22 27.86 4.47 45.09
C ARG A 22 26.54 3.68 45.16
N THR A 23 26.64 2.40 44.81
CA THR A 23 25.71 1.31 45.13
C THR A 23 25.31 1.31 46.61
N PRO A 24 24.12 0.78 46.94
CA PRO A 24 24.12 -0.33 47.88
C PRO A 24 23.23 -1.52 47.49
N ALA A 25 23.57 -2.61 48.17
CA ALA A 25 23.22 -4.01 48.03
C ALA A 25 21.79 -4.40 48.48
N VAL A 26 21.29 -5.46 47.83
CA VAL A 26 20.66 -6.67 48.40
C VAL A 26 19.39 -6.49 49.24
N LEU A 27 18.29 -7.07 48.74
CA LEU A 27 17.31 -7.79 49.55
C LEU A 27 16.81 -9.02 48.77
N GLN A 28 17.34 -10.18 49.18
CA GLN A 28 16.69 -11.48 49.00
C GLN A 28 15.35 -11.49 49.75
N THR A 29 14.48 -12.41 49.29
CA THR A 29 13.27 -12.96 49.95
C THR A 29 11.96 -12.41 49.39
N ILE A 30 11.35 -13.16 48.45
CA ILE A 30 10.02 -13.77 48.55
C ILE A 30 9.90 -14.75 47.35
N MET A 31 10.26 -16.00 47.59
CA MET A 31 9.66 -17.15 46.92
C MET A 31 8.84 -17.86 47.98
N LYS A 32 7.53 -17.97 47.79
CA LYS A 32 6.69 -19.10 48.24
C LYS A 32 5.25 -18.86 47.79
N GLY A 33 4.76 -19.78 46.96
CA GLY A 33 3.33 -19.95 46.68
C GLY A 33 3.08 -20.16 45.19
N TYR A 34 3.18 -21.41 44.71
CA TYR A 34 2.03 -22.20 44.27
C TYR A 34 2.50 -23.57 43.73
N SER A 35 2.22 -24.56 44.58
CA SER A 35 1.95 -25.99 44.36
C SER A 35 2.31 -26.66 43.02
N SER A 36 3.25 -27.60 43.11
CA SER A 36 3.29 -28.84 42.36
C SER A 36 2.25 -29.84 42.86
N ALA A 37 1.45 -30.44 41.97
CA ALA A 37 0.74 -31.68 42.25
C ALA A 37 0.60 -32.52 40.96
N GLY A 38 1.02 -33.79 41.05
CA GLY A 38 0.57 -34.87 40.16
C GLY A 38 1.59 -35.34 39.13
N PHE A 39 2.47 -36.27 39.51
CA PHE A 39 2.40 -37.69 39.13
C PHE A 39 3.76 -38.35 39.37
N ALA A 40 3.81 -39.20 40.39
CA ALA A 40 4.87 -40.16 40.61
C ALA A 40 4.31 -41.57 40.39
N HIS A 41 4.89 -42.29 39.43
CA HIS A 41 5.36 -43.68 39.53
C HIS A 41 5.35 -44.33 38.14
N LEU A 42 6.53 -44.77 37.68
CA LEU A 42 6.81 -46.17 37.32
C LEU A 42 8.31 -46.33 37.02
N GLN A 43 8.94 -47.12 37.91
CA GLN A 43 10.06 -48.06 37.73
C GLN A 43 11.28 -47.69 36.87
N GLU A 44 12.44 -47.68 37.53
CA GLU A 44 13.76 -47.93 36.95
C GLU A 44 13.80 -49.33 36.31
N GLU A 45 14.10 -49.37 35.01
CA GLU A 45 14.83 -50.49 34.41
C GLU A 45 16.02 -49.93 33.62
N THR A 46 17.19 -50.43 34.00
CA THR A 46 18.49 -50.19 33.39
C THR A 46 18.52 -50.67 31.95
N GLY A 47 18.69 -49.75 31.00
CA GLY A 47 18.87 -50.06 29.59
C GLY A 47 19.59 -48.92 28.88
N ASN A 48 20.90 -49.07 28.70
CA ASN A 48 21.76 -48.16 27.96
C ASN A 48 21.36 -48.20 26.47
N VAL A 49 20.48 -47.30 26.03
CA VAL A 49 20.13 -47.10 24.63
C VAL A 49 20.37 -45.63 24.31
N GLN A 50 21.44 -45.37 23.55
CA GLN A 50 21.61 -44.10 22.85
C GLN A 50 20.35 -43.82 22.02
N LYS A 51 19.51 -42.89 22.47
CA LYS A 51 18.45 -42.33 21.62
C LYS A 51 19.13 -41.62 20.45
N PRO A 52 18.72 -41.86 19.20
CA PRO A 52 19.33 -41.19 18.07
C PRO A 52 19.01 -39.69 18.17
N VAL A 53 20.04 -38.84 18.07
CA VAL A 53 19.96 -37.37 18.06
C VAL A 53 18.91 -36.84 17.06
N ASN A 54 18.58 -37.64 16.04
CA ASN A 54 17.61 -37.33 15.00
C ASN A 54 16.14 -37.24 15.49
N ASP A 55 15.76 -37.99 16.52
CA ASP A 55 14.37 -38.00 17.04
C ASP A 55 14.04 -36.71 17.83
N GLY A 56 15.05 -36.14 18.50
CA GLY A 56 14.92 -34.86 19.23
C GLY A 56 14.83 -33.68 18.29
N LEU A 57 15.68 -33.64 17.25
CA LEU A 57 15.69 -32.58 16.25
C LEU A 57 14.37 -32.50 15.48
N GLN A 58 13.85 -33.64 15.02
CA GLN A 58 12.58 -33.67 14.29
C GLN A 58 11.41 -33.19 15.17
N ARG A 59 11.38 -33.59 16.45
CA ARG A 59 10.36 -33.12 17.39
C ARG A 59 10.39 -31.60 17.54
N VAL A 60 11.56 -30.98 17.66
CA VAL A 60 11.68 -29.52 17.79
C VAL A 60 11.24 -28.82 16.49
N LYS A 61 11.61 -29.37 15.32
CA LYS A 61 11.14 -28.85 14.02
C LYS A 61 9.60 -28.86 13.93
N ASP A 62 8.96 -29.96 14.32
CA ASP A 62 7.51 -30.10 14.28
C ASP A 62 6.81 -29.18 15.29
N GLN A 63 7.38 -29.02 16.48
CA GLN A 63 6.89 -28.10 17.51
C GLN A 63 6.99 -26.64 17.05
N HIS A 64 8.11 -26.26 16.43
CA HIS A 64 8.31 -24.93 15.87
C HIS A 64 7.37 -24.65 14.69
N LYS A 65 7.20 -25.59 13.75
CA LYS A 65 6.17 -25.46 12.69
C LYS A 65 4.77 -25.28 13.28
N THR A 66 4.42 -26.03 14.32
CA THR A 66 3.12 -25.92 14.98
C THR A 66 2.94 -24.57 15.67
N SER A 67 3.98 -24.07 16.36
CA SER A 67 4.01 -22.73 16.97
C SER A 67 3.79 -21.65 15.92
N MET A 68 4.55 -21.69 14.82
CA MET A 68 4.45 -20.72 13.72
C MET A 68 3.09 -20.78 13.02
N LYS A 69 2.55 -21.97 12.79
CA LYS A 69 1.18 -22.13 12.27
C LYS A 69 0.17 -21.43 13.19
N ASN A 70 0.16 -21.77 14.48
CA ASN A 70 -0.81 -21.21 15.43
C ASN A 70 -0.68 -19.68 15.56
N LYS A 71 0.53 -19.15 15.43
CA LYS A 71 0.81 -17.70 15.53
C LYS A 71 0.30 -16.91 14.31
N TYR A 72 0.34 -17.49 13.10
CA TYR A 72 0.06 -16.76 11.84
C TYR A 72 -1.14 -17.28 11.03
N GLU A 73 -1.79 -18.37 11.45
CA GLU A 73 -2.98 -18.91 10.80
C GLU A 73 -4.19 -17.95 10.88
N ARG A 74 -4.19 -17.03 11.85
CA ARG A 74 -5.30 -16.10 12.13
C ARG A 74 -4.85 -14.65 12.05
N LEU A 75 -5.64 -13.83 11.35
CA LEU A 75 -5.57 -12.38 11.40
C LEU A 75 -6.58 -11.84 12.42
N PHE A 76 -6.15 -10.86 13.21
CA PHE A 76 -7.00 -10.19 14.19
C PHE A 76 -7.41 -8.80 13.69
N GLU A 77 -8.71 -8.58 13.56
CA GLU A 77 -9.26 -7.25 13.29
C GLU A 77 -9.73 -6.62 14.62
N GLY A 78 -8.85 -5.81 15.21
CA GLY A 78 -9.04 -5.22 16.54
C GLY A 78 -8.61 -6.14 17.70
N SER A 79 -9.23 -5.99 18.88
CA SER A 79 -8.87 -6.73 20.10
C SER A 79 -9.15 -8.25 20.02
N LYS A 80 -8.32 -9.06 20.72
CA LYS A 80 -8.41 -10.54 20.83
C LYS A 80 -9.71 -11.00 21.53
N LEU A 81 -10.87 -10.89 20.88
CA LEU A 81 -12.10 -11.58 21.28
C LEU A 81 -12.48 -12.57 20.17
N LYS A 82 -12.87 -13.79 20.59
CA LYS A 82 -13.08 -15.00 19.77
C LYS A 82 -14.04 -14.85 18.58
N GLU A 83 -14.77 -13.74 18.46
CA GLU A 83 -15.77 -13.50 17.41
C GLU A 83 -15.23 -12.78 16.16
N ASN A 84 -14.00 -12.25 16.19
CA ASN A 84 -13.37 -11.53 15.05
C ASN A 84 -12.21 -12.29 14.38
N GLU A 85 -12.09 -13.61 14.60
CA GLU A 85 -10.99 -14.40 14.05
C GLU A 85 -11.24 -14.74 12.57
N ILE A 86 -10.37 -14.25 11.69
CA ILE A 86 -10.39 -14.60 10.26
C ILE A 86 -9.14 -15.42 9.94
N PHE A 87 -9.35 -16.61 9.37
CA PHE A 87 -8.26 -17.43 8.85
C PHE A 87 -7.56 -16.72 7.70
N LEU A 88 -6.24 -16.54 7.80
CA LEU A 88 -5.44 -15.86 6.78
C LEU A 88 -5.65 -16.50 5.40
N ASN A 89 -5.62 -17.84 5.33
CA ASN A 89 -5.83 -18.59 4.09
C ASN A 89 -7.19 -18.33 3.42
N ARG A 90 -8.22 -17.93 4.18
CA ARG A 90 -9.56 -17.63 3.64
C ARG A 90 -9.60 -16.30 2.88
N ILE A 91 -8.84 -15.30 3.35
CA ILE A 91 -8.89 -13.93 2.82
C ILE A 91 -7.64 -13.53 2.03
N TYR A 92 -6.54 -14.29 2.16
CA TYR A 92 -5.31 -13.99 1.46
C TYR A 92 -5.52 -13.99 -0.04
N THR A 93 -5.13 -12.88 -0.65
CA THR A 93 -5.10 -12.68 -2.10
C THR A 93 -3.65 -12.44 -2.47
N GLN A 94 -3.16 -13.19 -3.46
CA GLN A 94 -1.76 -13.12 -3.87
C GLN A 94 -1.43 -11.69 -4.31
N LEU A 95 -0.37 -11.10 -3.79
CA LEU A 95 0.10 -9.78 -4.23
C LEU A 95 0.89 -9.90 -5.53
N TYR A 96 0.82 -8.85 -6.34
CA TYR A 96 1.71 -8.70 -7.50
C TYR A 96 3.08 -8.20 -7.02
N ILE A 97 4.10 -9.03 -7.21
CA ILE A 97 5.49 -8.77 -6.82
C ILE A 97 6.36 -8.91 -8.07
N ILE A 98 7.29 -7.99 -8.26
CA ILE A 98 8.24 -8.00 -9.38
C ILE A 98 9.67 -8.14 -8.87
N GLU A 99 10.56 -8.65 -9.73
CA GLU A 99 12.02 -8.53 -9.56
C GLU A 99 12.50 -7.16 -10.04
N GLY A 100 13.30 -6.47 -9.24
CA GLY A 100 13.80 -5.12 -9.53
C GLY A 100 13.10 -4.02 -8.74
N GLU A 101 13.23 -2.78 -9.23
CA GLU A 101 12.61 -1.57 -8.69
C GLU A 101 12.11 -0.71 -9.86
N SER A 102 10.88 -0.22 -9.75
CA SER A 102 10.28 0.67 -10.74
C SER A 102 10.78 2.13 -10.59
N GLU A 103 10.72 2.92 -11.67
CA GLU A 103 11.13 4.33 -11.61
C GLU A 103 10.20 5.14 -10.69
N GLY A 104 10.77 5.81 -9.67
CA GLY A 104 10.02 6.70 -8.75
C GLY A 104 9.61 6.07 -7.41
N VAL A 105 10.01 4.83 -7.14
CA VAL A 105 9.72 4.10 -5.89
C VAL A 105 10.28 4.78 -4.64
N ASN A 106 11.26 5.66 -4.78
CA ASN A 106 11.85 6.41 -3.66
C ASN A 106 11.05 7.64 -3.21
N GLU A 107 9.92 7.97 -3.85
CA GLU A 107 9.07 9.09 -3.44
C GLU A 107 8.03 8.64 -2.39
N GLU A 108 8.08 9.19 -1.17
CA GLU A 108 7.42 8.60 0.01
C GLU A 108 5.88 8.59 0.03
N HIS A 109 5.19 9.33 -0.84
CA HIS A 109 3.74 9.45 -0.75
C HIS A 109 2.99 8.34 -1.50
N GLU A 110 2.27 7.53 -0.73
CA GLU A 110 1.59 6.30 -1.15
C GLU A 110 0.60 6.53 -2.31
N VAL A 111 -0.15 7.63 -2.25
CA VAL A 111 -1.15 7.98 -3.28
C VAL A 111 -0.48 8.32 -4.62
N LEU A 112 0.68 8.99 -4.59
CA LEU A 112 1.39 9.41 -5.80
C LEU A 112 2.03 8.21 -6.52
N GLN A 113 2.54 7.23 -5.78
CA GLN A 113 3.09 6.01 -6.39
C GLN A 113 2.02 5.17 -7.07
N MET A 114 0.86 5.00 -6.44
CA MET A 114 -0.25 4.24 -7.03
C MET A 114 -0.72 4.82 -8.37
N GLU A 115 -0.74 6.15 -8.47
CA GLU A 115 -1.15 6.88 -9.67
C GLU A 115 -0.08 6.85 -10.77
N LYS A 116 1.20 6.64 -10.40
CA LYS A 116 2.30 6.32 -11.33
C LYS A 116 2.20 4.89 -11.84
N THR A 117 1.98 3.90 -10.97
CA THR A 117 1.92 2.47 -11.33
C THR A 117 0.74 2.13 -12.26
N VAL A 118 -0.38 2.86 -12.18
CA VAL A 118 -1.49 2.73 -13.15
C VAL A 118 -1.08 3.20 -14.55
N ARG A 119 -0.11 4.11 -14.67
CA ARG A 119 0.39 4.65 -15.95
C ARG A 119 1.49 3.79 -16.58
N THR A 120 2.16 2.94 -15.79
CA THR A 120 3.37 2.21 -16.20
C THR A 120 3.21 0.69 -16.18
N LYS A 121 1.99 0.13 -16.28
CA LYS A 121 1.81 -1.34 -16.34
C LYS A 121 2.47 -1.99 -17.58
N HIS A 122 3.72 -2.40 -17.37
CA HIS A 122 4.40 -3.69 -17.61
C HIS A 122 4.53 -4.27 -19.03
N SER A 123 5.78 -4.30 -19.51
CA SER A 123 6.30 -5.34 -20.41
C SER A 123 7.75 -5.82 -20.10
N GLN A 124 8.47 -5.26 -19.12
CA GLN A 124 9.83 -5.70 -18.75
C GLN A 124 9.96 -6.34 -17.36
N ASP A 125 8.90 -6.34 -16.55
CA ASP A 125 8.98 -6.80 -15.17
C ASP A 125 8.81 -8.32 -15.06
N THR A 126 9.74 -8.99 -14.37
CA THR A 126 9.67 -10.43 -14.09
C THR A 126 8.80 -10.65 -12.85
N PRO A 127 7.55 -11.16 -12.98
CA PRO A 127 6.71 -11.40 -11.81
C PRO A 127 7.27 -12.56 -10.98
N ILE A 128 7.28 -12.39 -9.66
CA ILE A 128 7.74 -13.40 -8.70
C ILE A 128 6.58 -13.78 -7.76
N TYR A 129 6.39 -15.08 -7.55
CA TYR A 129 5.52 -15.54 -6.47
C TYR A 129 6.24 -15.43 -5.13
N CYS A 130 5.53 -15.00 -4.08
CA CYS A 130 6.09 -14.84 -2.74
C CYS A 130 6.81 -16.12 -2.24
N ASN A 131 6.26 -17.29 -2.52
CA ASN A 131 6.86 -18.57 -2.13
C ASN A 131 8.12 -18.95 -2.95
N ASP A 132 8.36 -18.27 -4.07
CA ASP A 132 9.49 -18.51 -4.97
C ASP A 132 10.59 -17.45 -4.82
N ILE A 133 10.52 -16.61 -3.79
CA ILE A 133 11.39 -15.43 -3.65
C ILE A 133 12.90 -15.77 -3.60
N PHE A 134 13.24 -16.97 -3.09
CA PHE A 134 14.60 -17.50 -3.03
C PHE A 134 14.96 -18.47 -4.18
N LYS A 135 14.02 -18.76 -5.10
CA LYS A 135 14.28 -19.64 -6.25
C LYS A 135 14.97 -18.86 -7.37
N ALA A 136 15.94 -19.48 -8.02
CA ALA A 136 16.61 -18.91 -9.18
C ALA A 136 15.61 -18.64 -10.32
N SER A 137 15.84 -17.58 -11.10
CA SER A 137 15.02 -17.29 -12.29
C SER A 137 15.20 -18.40 -13.33
N PRO A 138 14.13 -18.81 -14.04
CA PRO A 138 14.18 -19.91 -15.01
C PRO A 138 14.83 -19.53 -16.36
N GLU A 139 15.63 -18.47 -16.44
CA GLU A 139 16.18 -18.00 -17.72
C GLU A 139 17.25 -18.96 -18.27
N PRO A 140 17.11 -19.43 -19.54
CA PRO A 140 18.05 -20.35 -20.15
C PRO A 140 19.35 -19.62 -20.51
N GLY A 141 20.37 -19.76 -19.66
CA GLY A 141 21.70 -19.18 -19.89
C GLY A 141 22.45 -18.74 -18.62
N CYS A 142 21.75 -18.59 -17.50
CA CYS A 142 22.39 -18.36 -16.20
C CYS A 142 22.97 -19.69 -15.67
N GLU A 143 24.29 -19.73 -15.50
CA GLU A 143 24.93 -20.81 -14.74
C GLU A 143 24.30 -20.88 -13.33
N GLU A 144 24.26 -22.07 -12.71
CA GLU A 144 23.78 -22.33 -11.33
C GLU A 144 24.55 -21.56 -10.22
N LYS A 145 25.24 -20.46 -10.54
CA LYS A 145 26.35 -19.92 -9.76
C LYS A 145 26.04 -18.84 -8.73
N ASP A 146 24.85 -18.24 -8.70
CA ASP A 146 24.50 -17.27 -7.64
C ASP A 146 23.27 -17.75 -6.84
N GLN A 147 23.53 -18.51 -5.78
CA GLN A 147 22.50 -18.84 -4.79
C GLN A 147 21.99 -17.55 -4.15
N ILE A 148 20.69 -17.28 -4.28
CA ILE A 148 20.05 -16.07 -3.75
C ILE A 148 20.00 -16.19 -2.22
N LYS A 149 20.91 -15.49 -1.54
CA LYS A 149 20.99 -15.51 -0.07
C LYS A 149 20.13 -14.44 0.58
N THR A 150 20.30 -13.19 0.15
CA THR A 150 19.61 -12.03 0.75
C THR A 150 18.64 -11.41 -0.24
N VAL A 151 17.37 -11.35 0.14
CA VAL A 151 16.31 -10.66 -0.59
C VAL A 151 15.86 -9.42 0.17
N LEU A 152 15.80 -8.27 -0.51
CA LEU A 152 15.16 -7.07 0.00
C LEU A 152 13.85 -6.83 -0.76
N THR A 153 12.74 -6.75 -0.03
CA THR A 153 11.42 -6.43 -0.57
C THR A 153 11.00 -5.02 -0.19
N LYS A 154 10.87 -4.16 -1.20
CA LYS A 154 10.35 -2.79 -1.08
C LYS A 154 8.84 -2.78 -1.26
N GLY A 155 8.18 -1.84 -0.58
CA GLY A 155 6.78 -1.52 -0.85
C GLY A 155 6.26 -0.41 0.06
N ILE A 156 5.27 0.33 -0.43
CA ILE A 156 4.63 1.43 0.32
C ILE A 156 3.87 0.92 1.56
N ALA A 157 3.44 1.80 2.47
CA ALA A 157 2.72 1.34 3.65
C ALA A 157 1.33 0.79 3.26
N GLY A 158 0.81 -0.12 4.09
CA GLY A 158 -0.45 -0.82 3.82
C GLY A 158 -0.44 -1.80 2.65
N ILE A 159 0.64 -1.89 1.85
CA ILE A 159 0.70 -2.69 0.62
C ILE A 159 0.66 -4.21 0.85
N GLY A 160 0.90 -4.65 2.08
CA GLY A 160 0.84 -6.08 2.46
C GLY A 160 2.20 -6.77 2.65
N LYS A 161 3.28 -6.03 2.94
CA LYS A 161 4.61 -6.59 3.28
C LYS A 161 4.53 -7.62 4.41
N THR A 162 4.10 -7.22 5.60
CA THR A 162 3.95 -8.09 6.77
C THR A 162 2.98 -9.25 6.53
N VAL A 163 1.86 -9.02 5.82
CA VAL A 163 0.89 -10.08 5.51
C VAL A 163 1.50 -11.13 4.57
N SER A 164 2.37 -10.73 3.65
CA SER A 164 3.10 -11.64 2.76
C SER A 164 4.09 -12.50 3.53
N VAL A 165 4.82 -11.91 4.48
CA VAL A 165 5.70 -12.63 5.41
C VAL A 165 4.92 -13.67 6.23
N GLN A 166 3.79 -13.27 6.82
CA GLN A 166 2.93 -14.17 7.58
C GLN A 166 2.41 -15.33 6.71
N LYS A 167 2.02 -15.04 5.46
CA LYS A 167 1.55 -16.06 4.52
C LYS A 167 2.66 -17.04 4.12
N PHE A 168 3.86 -16.55 3.86
CA PHE A 168 5.04 -17.35 3.52
C PHE A 168 5.37 -18.34 4.64
N ILE A 169 5.38 -17.86 5.90
CA ILE A 169 5.60 -18.70 7.08
C ILE A 169 4.48 -19.72 7.23
N LEU A 170 3.22 -19.31 7.03
CA LEU A 170 2.06 -20.21 7.14
C LEU A 170 2.10 -21.33 6.10
N ASP A 171 2.43 -21.03 4.84
CA ASP A 171 2.57 -22.07 3.79
C ASP A 171 3.69 -23.06 4.10
N TRP A 172 4.80 -22.60 4.68
CA TRP A 172 5.86 -23.48 5.14
C TRP A 172 5.42 -24.37 6.31
N ALA A 173 4.76 -23.77 7.31
CA ALA A 173 4.29 -24.49 8.50
C ALA A 173 3.18 -25.51 8.18
N GLU A 174 2.36 -25.25 7.15
CA GLU A 174 1.30 -26.16 6.68
C GLU A 174 1.79 -27.24 5.70
N GLY A 175 3.06 -27.24 5.31
CA GLY A 175 3.60 -28.23 4.39
C GLY A 175 3.40 -27.91 2.90
N LYS A 176 2.97 -26.69 2.54
CA LYS A 176 2.58 -26.31 1.17
C LYS A 176 3.74 -25.83 0.31
N ALA A 177 4.71 -25.14 0.90
CA ALA A 177 5.86 -24.57 0.18
C ALA A 177 7.15 -24.62 1.02
N ASN A 178 8.32 -24.47 0.39
CA ASN A 178 9.63 -24.33 1.03
C ASN A 178 9.98 -25.44 2.05
N GLN A 179 9.57 -26.68 1.78
CA GLN A 179 9.78 -27.82 2.70
C GLN A 179 11.24 -28.27 2.82
N ASP A 180 12.11 -27.73 1.98
CA ASP A 180 13.57 -27.85 2.07
C ASP A 180 14.18 -26.98 3.19
N VAL A 181 13.41 -26.07 3.79
CA VAL A 181 13.82 -25.23 4.92
C VAL A 181 13.47 -25.89 6.25
N ASP A 182 14.47 -26.01 7.14
CA ASP A 182 14.33 -26.63 8.45
C ASP A 182 13.74 -25.69 9.50
N PHE A 183 14.17 -24.42 9.50
CA PHE A 183 13.75 -23.39 10.45
C PHE A 183 13.48 -22.06 9.74
N MET A 184 12.40 -21.38 10.14
CA MET A 184 12.08 -20.01 9.71
C MET A 184 11.91 -19.12 10.94
N PHE A 185 12.78 -18.13 11.11
CA PHE A 185 12.74 -17.22 12.25
C PHE A 185 12.25 -15.84 11.82
N LEU A 186 11.19 -15.34 12.46
CA LEU A 186 10.68 -13.99 12.21
C LEU A 186 11.21 -13.04 13.29
N LEU A 187 11.91 -12.00 12.87
CA LEU A 187 12.51 -10.98 13.72
C LEU A 187 12.03 -9.59 13.28
N PRO A 188 10.85 -9.12 13.76
CA PRO A 188 10.35 -7.80 13.40
C PRO A 188 11.25 -6.70 13.98
N PHE A 189 11.67 -5.73 13.15
CA PHE A 189 12.51 -4.61 13.61
C PHE A 189 11.86 -3.80 14.73
N ARG A 190 10.53 -3.74 14.72
CA ARG A 190 9.72 -3.14 15.78
C ARG A 190 10.02 -3.72 17.16
N GLU A 191 10.18 -5.05 17.23
CA GLU A 191 10.50 -5.77 18.46
C GLU A 191 12.00 -5.70 18.78
N LEU A 192 12.86 -5.79 17.75
CA LEU A 192 14.32 -5.68 17.91
C LEU A 192 14.75 -4.33 18.49
N ASN A 193 14.03 -3.25 18.20
CA ASN A 193 14.30 -1.91 18.74
C ASN A 193 14.31 -1.86 20.28
N LEU A 194 13.56 -2.75 20.95
CA LEU A 194 13.49 -2.79 22.41
C LEU A 194 14.79 -3.23 23.07
N ILE A 195 15.58 -4.03 22.36
CA ILE A 195 16.78 -4.66 22.87
C ILE A 195 18.06 -4.08 22.26
N ARG A 196 17.94 -2.93 21.57
CA ARG A 196 19.04 -2.26 20.87
C ARG A 196 20.28 -2.03 21.74
N ASP A 197 20.07 -1.61 22.99
CA ASP A 197 21.16 -1.21 23.89
C ASP A 197 21.77 -2.40 24.67
N HIS A 198 21.24 -3.60 24.46
CA HIS A 198 21.66 -4.82 25.16
C HIS A 198 22.57 -5.66 24.26
N GLN A 199 23.48 -6.39 24.90
CA GLN A 199 24.32 -7.38 24.23
C GLN A 199 23.59 -8.72 24.21
N TYR A 200 23.46 -9.31 23.02
CA TYR A 200 22.79 -10.58 22.78
C TYR A 200 23.70 -11.52 22.01
N SER A 201 23.58 -12.82 22.25
CA SER A 201 24.02 -13.83 21.29
C SER A 201 22.87 -14.17 20.34
N LEU A 202 23.17 -14.65 19.13
CA LEU A 202 22.12 -15.03 18.17
C LEU A 202 21.21 -16.12 18.73
N HIS A 203 21.78 -17.14 19.39
CA HIS A 203 20.98 -18.20 20.01
C HIS A 203 20.07 -17.67 21.11
N ARG A 204 20.56 -16.76 21.97
CA ARG A 204 19.71 -16.14 23.00
C ARG A 204 18.58 -15.33 22.39
N LEU A 205 18.88 -14.54 21.37
CA LEU A 205 17.88 -13.78 20.62
C LEU A 205 16.81 -14.70 20.05
N LEU A 206 17.19 -15.82 19.43
CA LEU A 206 16.23 -16.77 18.88
C LEU A 206 15.35 -17.42 19.95
N LEU A 207 15.90 -17.77 21.12
CA LEU A 207 15.12 -18.33 22.23
C LEU A 207 14.08 -17.35 22.77
N ASP A 208 14.40 -16.07 22.78
CA ASP A 208 13.49 -15.05 23.29
C ASP A 208 12.30 -14.80 22.34
N PHE A 209 12.49 -14.97 21.03
CA PHE A 209 11.43 -14.87 20.02
C PHE A 209 10.68 -16.20 19.76
N HIS A 210 11.37 -17.33 19.97
CA HIS A 210 10.92 -18.69 19.66
C HIS A 210 11.27 -19.63 20.82
N PRO A 211 10.61 -19.51 21.99
CA PRO A 211 10.95 -20.27 23.20
C PRO A 211 10.84 -21.79 23.03
N GLU A 212 10.10 -22.27 22.04
CA GLU A 212 9.97 -23.69 21.70
C GLU A 212 11.27 -24.37 21.27
N ILE A 213 12.32 -23.61 20.93
CA ILE A 213 13.63 -24.17 20.54
C ILE A 213 14.62 -24.30 21.71
N GLN A 214 14.15 -24.13 22.96
CA GLN A 214 14.99 -24.17 24.17
C GLN A 214 15.84 -25.43 24.32
N ASP A 215 15.36 -26.57 23.85
CA ASP A 215 16.04 -27.85 23.95
C ASP A 215 17.03 -28.10 22.79
N LEU A 216 17.22 -27.14 21.88
CA LEU A 216 18.10 -27.26 20.71
C LEU A 216 19.54 -26.83 21.03
N ASP A 217 20.52 -27.65 20.64
CA ASP A 217 21.94 -27.24 20.67
C ASP A 217 22.16 -26.11 19.65
N SER A 218 22.85 -25.04 20.07
CA SER A 218 23.13 -23.89 19.24
C SER A 218 23.94 -24.23 17.98
N LYS A 219 24.71 -25.32 17.97
CA LYS A 219 25.50 -25.72 16.78
C LYS A 219 24.66 -26.31 15.64
N ILE A 220 23.43 -26.74 15.92
CA ILE A 220 22.55 -27.38 14.93
C ILE A 220 22.15 -26.41 13.81
N TYR A 221 22.17 -25.10 14.06
CA TYR A 221 21.84 -24.10 13.03
C TYR A 221 22.83 -24.11 11.85
N GLU A 222 24.08 -24.55 12.05
CA GLU A 222 25.08 -24.63 10.99
C GLU A 222 24.83 -25.81 10.04
N GLU A 223 24.16 -26.86 10.52
CA GLU A 223 23.83 -28.08 9.78
C GLU A 223 22.44 -28.01 9.11
N CYS A 224 21.63 -26.99 9.46
CA CYS A 224 20.26 -26.83 9.00
C CYS A 224 20.14 -25.73 7.94
N LYS A 225 19.15 -25.86 7.06
CA LYS A 225 18.74 -24.76 6.18
C LYS A 225 17.83 -23.81 6.92
N VAL A 226 18.34 -22.63 7.28
CA VAL A 226 17.65 -21.63 8.09
C VAL A 226 17.27 -20.40 7.24
N VAL A 227 16.06 -19.89 7.43
CA VAL A 227 15.60 -18.61 6.87
C VAL A 227 15.39 -17.62 8.02
N PHE A 228 16.03 -16.45 7.93
CA PHE A 228 15.76 -15.30 8.80
C PHE A 228 14.91 -14.28 8.04
N ILE A 229 13.80 -13.86 8.65
CA ILE A 229 12.92 -12.85 8.09
C ILE A 229 12.95 -11.62 8.99
N PHE A 230 13.46 -10.51 8.49
CA PHE A 230 13.50 -9.22 9.16
C PHE A 230 12.39 -8.31 8.61
N ASP A 231 11.29 -8.20 9.35
CA ASP A 231 10.12 -7.44 8.90
C ASP A 231 10.15 -5.98 9.40
N GLY A 232 9.99 -5.03 8.48
CA GLY A 232 9.79 -3.60 8.80
C GLY A 232 11.07 -2.79 9.07
N LEU A 233 12.10 -2.88 8.20
CA LEU A 233 13.35 -2.11 8.37
C LEU A 233 13.13 -0.59 8.50
N ASP A 234 12.07 -0.05 7.91
CA ASP A 234 11.70 1.36 8.03
C ASP A 234 11.27 1.80 9.42
N GLU A 235 11.00 0.84 10.30
CA GLU A 235 10.72 1.08 11.72
C GLU A 235 11.99 0.91 12.57
N SER A 236 13.11 0.49 11.98
CA SER A 236 14.37 0.27 12.69
C SER A 236 14.95 1.58 13.21
N ARG A 237 15.34 1.56 14.49
CA ARG A 237 16.20 2.56 15.11
C ARG A 237 17.62 2.01 15.34
N ILE A 238 17.87 0.77 14.96
CA ILE A 238 19.16 0.08 15.15
C ILE A 238 20.12 0.56 14.07
N THR A 239 21.32 0.96 14.49
CA THR A 239 22.40 1.33 13.56
C THR A 239 23.04 0.05 13.02
N LEU A 240 22.86 -0.22 11.73
CA LEU A 240 23.50 -1.34 11.04
C LEU A 240 24.96 -0.99 10.76
N MET A 241 25.88 -1.62 11.49
CA MET A 241 27.33 -1.38 11.37
C MET A 241 27.94 -2.17 10.20
N LEU A 242 27.50 -1.87 8.98
CA LEU A 242 27.89 -2.60 7.77
C LEU A 242 29.32 -2.27 7.28
N SER A 243 29.95 -1.24 7.86
CA SER A 243 31.32 -0.79 7.63
C SER A 243 32.32 -1.16 8.73
N ASP A 244 31.86 -1.62 9.91
CA ASP A 244 32.77 -1.97 11.01
C ASP A 244 33.42 -3.35 10.80
N ASP A 245 34.67 -3.47 11.27
CA ASP A 245 35.50 -4.70 11.24
C ASP A 245 35.12 -5.71 12.35
N GLN A 246 34.09 -5.43 13.14
CA GLN A 246 33.68 -6.33 14.22
C GLN A 246 33.03 -7.60 13.64
N LYS A 247 33.81 -8.69 13.68
CA LYS A 247 33.46 -10.00 13.14
C LYS A 247 32.92 -10.89 14.25
N VAL A 248 31.67 -11.35 14.08
CA VAL A 248 31.02 -12.33 14.97
C VAL A 248 30.78 -13.59 14.15
N CYS A 249 31.37 -14.71 14.57
CA CYS A 249 31.31 -15.98 13.82
C CYS A 249 30.52 -17.07 14.54
N ASP A 250 30.37 -16.97 15.86
CA ASP A 250 29.71 -17.98 16.69
C ASP A 250 28.33 -17.49 17.15
N VAL A 251 27.33 -18.37 17.07
CA VAL A 251 25.94 -18.09 17.49
C VAL A 251 25.78 -17.81 18.98
N THR A 252 26.78 -18.17 19.80
CA THR A 252 26.84 -17.95 21.25
C THR A 252 27.60 -16.69 21.64
N GLU A 253 28.35 -16.09 20.72
CA GLU A 253 29.09 -14.85 20.96
C GLU A 253 28.12 -13.66 21.13
N THR A 254 28.34 -12.87 22.17
CA THR A 254 27.47 -11.73 22.49
C THR A 254 27.93 -10.48 21.77
N SER A 255 27.02 -9.82 21.05
CA SER A 255 27.25 -8.52 20.42
C SER A 255 25.97 -7.69 20.42
N SER A 256 26.03 -6.47 19.86
CA SER A 256 24.81 -5.70 19.61
C SER A 256 23.98 -6.34 18.50
N VAL A 257 22.65 -6.16 18.54
CA VAL A 257 21.74 -6.69 17.51
C VAL A 257 22.13 -6.21 16.10
N GLY A 258 22.54 -4.95 15.97
CA GLY A 258 23.01 -4.40 14.68
C GLY A 258 24.24 -5.10 14.12
N VAL A 259 25.18 -5.51 14.99
CA VAL A 259 26.39 -6.25 14.60
C VAL A 259 26.04 -7.71 14.24
N LEU A 260 25.17 -8.37 15.02
CA LEU A 260 24.70 -9.73 14.69
C LEU A 260 24.03 -9.77 13.32
N MET A 261 23.11 -8.84 13.05
CA MET A 261 22.42 -8.73 11.76
C MET A 261 23.39 -8.44 10.62
N SER A 262 24.35 -7.52 10.84
CA SER A 262 25.36 -7.19 9.84
C SER A 262 26.24 -8.40 9.50
N ASN A 263 26.61 -9.22 10.50
CA ASN A 263 27.41 -10.42 10.30
C ASN A 263 26.61 -11.55 9.62
N LEU A 264 25.30 -11.70 9.90
CA LEU A 264 24.41 -12.59 9.14
C LEU A 264 24.37 -12.19 7.66
N MET A 265 24.18 -10.90 7.37
CA MET A 265 24.11 -10.39 5.99
C MET A 265 25.45 -10.49 5.24
N LYS A 266 26.57 -10.30 5.94
CA LYS A 266 27.91 -10.51 5.39
C LYS A 266 28.22 -12.01 5.15
N GLY A 267 27.43 -12.92 5.73
CA GLY A 267 27.68 -14.36 5.71
C GLY A 267 28.83 -14.80 6.62
N GLU A 268 29.22 -13.96 7.59
CA GLU A 268 30.24 -14.29 8.60
C GLU A 268 29.63 -15.09 9.75
N LEU A 269 28.33 -14.89 10.01
CA LEU A 269 27.52 -15.66 10.93
C LEU A 269 26.52 -16.48 10.11
N LEU A 270 26.47 -17.80 10.30
CA LEU A 270 25.61 -18.75 9.55
C LEU A 270 25.65 -18.54 8.01
N PRO A 271 26.75 -18.88 7.32
CA PRO A 271 26.96 -18.57 5.89
C PRO A 271 25.94 -19.18 4.92
N SER A 272 25.25 -20.23 5.34
CA SER A 272 24.21 -20.96 4.59
C SER A 272 22.81 -20.41 4.81
N ALA A 273 22.64 -19.42 5.70
CA ALA A 273 21.34 -18.85 6.02
C ALA A 273 20.79 -18.01 4.86
N LEU A 274 19.48 -18.10 4.66
CA LEU A 274 18.72 -17.25 3.75
C LEU A 274 18.12 -16.09 4.54
N ILE A 275 18.13 -14.90 3.96
CA ILE A 275 17.69 -13.67 4.63
C ILE A 275 16.66 -12.97 3.77
N TRP A 276 15.49 -12.70 4.35
CA TRP A 276 14.45 -11.87 3.72
C TRP A 276 14.20 -10.62 4.55
N ILE A 277 14.33 -9.45 3.94
CA ILE A 277 14.13 -8.15 4.59
C ILE A 277 12.97 -7.43 3.91
N THR A 278 12.02 -6.89 4.68
CA THR A 278 10.97 -6.01 4.14
C THR A 278 11.19 -4.57 4.59
N SER A 279 10.93 -3.61 3.71
CA SER A 279 11.13 -2.18 4.02
C SER A 279 10.26 -1.26 3.17
N ARG A 280 9.98 -0.04 3.68
CA ARG A 280 9.60 1.09 2.82
C ARG A 280 10.80 1.56 1.99
N PRO A 281 10.60 2.07 0.76
CA PRO A 281 11.68 2.49 -0.13
C PRO A 281 12.70 3.45 0.50
N ALA A 282 12.25 4.45 1.26
CA ALA A 282 13.13 5.44 1.89
C ALA A 282 14.15 4.82 2.86
N ALA A 283 13.76 3.76 3.57
CA ALA A 283 14.62 3.09 4.54
C ALA A 283 15.47 1.97 3.93
N ALA A 284 15.14 1.50 2.73
CA ALA A 284 15.89 0.46 2.03
C ALA A 284 17.35 0.85 1.78
N ASN A 285 17.63 2.15 1.59
CA ASN A 285 18.97 2.68 1.36
C ASN A 285 19.91 2.54 2.56
N GLN A 286 19.40 2.17 3.75
CA GLN A 286 20.24 1.83 4.91
C GLN A 286 21.12 0.60 4.66
N ILE A 287 20.74 -0.26 3.71
CA ILE A 287 21.48 -1.46 3.35
C ILE A 287 22.16 -1.24 1.99
N PRO A 288 23.50 -1.27 1.91
CA PRO A 288 24.22 -1.22 0.65
C PRO A 288 23.84 -2.37 -0.29
N SER A 289 23.65 -2.06 -1.57
CA SER A 289 23.26 -3.03 -2.61
C SER A 289 24.19 -4.24 -2.73
N LYS A 290 25.48 -4.10 -2.37
CA LYS A 290 26.46 -5.20 -2.34
C LYS A 290 26.08 -6.36 -1.40
N TYR A 291 25.20 -6.15 -0.43
CA TYR A 291 24.73 -7.20 0.50
C TYR A 291 23.35 -7.77 0.10
N ILE A 292 22.79 -7.32 -1.02
CA ILE A 292 21.47 -7.73 -1.51
C ILE A 292 21.67 -8.50 -2.81
N ASN A 293 21.25 -9.76 -2.84
CA ASN A 293 21.33 -10.59 -4.06
C ASN A 293 20.15 -10.33 -4.99
N ARG A 294 18.96 -10.12 -4.40
CA ARG A 294 17.73 -9.87 -5.14
C ARG A 294 16.94 -8.73 -4.51
N LEU A 295 16.52 -7.79 -5.35
CA LEU A 295 15.60 -6.73 -4.99
C LEU A 295 14.23 -7.08 -5.57
N THR A 296 13.18 -6.94 -4.77
CA THR A 296 11.79 -7.14 -5.21
C THR A 296 10.93 -5.97 -4.78
N GLU A 297 9.88 -5.68 -5.54
CA GLU A 297 8.92 -4.64 -5.22
C GLU A 297 7.49 -5.21 -5.16
N ILE A 298 6.75 -4.88 -4.10
CA ILE A 298 5.31 -5.21 -4.00
C ILE A 298 4.50 -4.06 -4.60
N HIS A 299 3.76 -4.34 -5.66
CA HIS A 299 2.86 -3.36 -6.28
C HIS A 299 1.45 -3.42 -5.69
N GLY A 300 1.07 -4.45 -4.93
CA GLY A 300 -0.28 -4.57 -4.37
C GLY A 300 -1.23 -5.35 -5.29
N PHE A 301 -2.51 -4.95 -5.34
CA PHE A 301 -3.55 -5.66 -6.09
C PHE A 301 -3.75 -5.12 -7.50
N ASN A 302 -3.62 -6.00 -8.50
CA ASN A 302 -4.13 -5.75 -9.84
C ASN A 302 -5.67 -5.87 -9.89
N GLU A 303 -6.28 -5.56 -11.05
CA GLU A 303 -7.74 -5.53 -11.17
C GLU A 303 -8.43 -6.86 -10.80
N PRO A 304 -7.97 -8.03 -11.30
CA PRO A 304 -8.49 -9.32 -10.85
C PRO A 304 -8.36 -9.55 -9.33
N GLN A 305 -7.20 -9.20 -8.76
CA GLN A 305 -6.92 -9.41 -7.33
C GLN A 305 -7.80 -8.52 -6.44
N LYS A 306 -8.12 -7.29 -6.85
CA LYS A 306 -9.06 -6.43 -6.12
C LYS A 306 -10.40 -7.13 -5.93
N GLU A 307 -10.96 -7.67 -7.00
CA GLU A 307 -12.23 -8.40 -6.94
C GLU A 307 -12.13 -9.70 -6.17
N GLU A 308 -11.05 -10.45 -6.36
CA GLU A 308 -10.78 -11.69 -5.63
C GLU A 308 -10.81 -11.43 -4.12
N TYR A 309 -10.16 -10.37 -3.65
CA TYR A 309 -10.16 -9.97 -2.25
C TYR A 309 -11.57 -9.73 -1.73
N PHE A 310 -12.39 -8.92 -2.42
CA PHE A 310 -13.75 -8.64 -1.98
C PHE A 310 -14.63 -9.90 -1.97
N ARG A 311 -14.49 -10.79 -2.97
CA ARG A 311 -15.22 -12.07 -3.05
C ARG A 311 -14.81 -13.06 -1.95
N LYS A 312 -13.53 -13.10 -1.58
CA LYS A 312 -13.03 -13.95 -0.50
C LYS A 312 -13.51 -13.47 0.87
N ARG A 313 -13.56 -12.15 1.05
CA ARG A 313 -13.92 -11.52 2.33
C ARG A 313 -15.42 -11.50 2.58
N ILE A 314 -16.23 -11.25 1.56
CA ILE A 314 -17.68 -11.07 1.67
C ILE A 314 -18.39 -12.31 1.15
N SER A 315 -19.09 -13.01 2.03
CA SER A 315 -19.74 -14.28 1.69
C SER A 315 -21.05 -14.10 0.89
N ASP A 316 -21.74 -12.97 1.05
CA ASP A 316 -22.97 -12.64 0.32
C ASP A 316 -22.66 -12.16 -1.11
N GLN A 317 -23.12 -12.94 -2.10
CA GLN A 317 -22.87 -12.70 -3.52
C GLN A 317 -23.55 -11.41 -4.06
N HIS A 318 -24.73 -11.06 -3.54
CA HIS A 318 -25.42 -9.85 -3.97
C HIS A 318 -24.74 -8.61 -3.37
N GLN A 319 -24.39 -8.69 -2.08
CA GLN A 319 -23.66 -7.62 -1.39
C GLN A 319 -22.30 -7.36 -2.05
N VAL A 320 -21.51 -8.41 -2.31
CA VAL A 320 -20.18 -8.25 -2.91
C VAL A 320 -20.25 -7.70 -4.34
N SER A 321 -21.23 -8.14 -5.14
CA SER A 321 -21.42 -7.63 -6.50
C SER A 321 -21.74 -6.13 -6.50
N ARG A 322 -22.59 -5.69 -5.56
CA ARG A 322 -22.90 -4.27 -5.38
C ARG A 322 -21.70 -3.46 -4.90
N ILE A 323 -20.89 -4.00 -3.98
CA ILE A 323 -19.66 -3.35 -3.50
C ILE A 323 -18.64 -3.21 -4.62
N ILE A 324 -18.36 -4.28 -5.36
CA ILE A 324 -17.44 -4.25 -6.50
C ILE A 324 -17.92 -3.25 -7.54
N SER A 325 -19.23 -3.23 -7.84
CA SER A 325 -19.81 -2.26 -8.77
C SER A 325 -19.63 -0.82 -8.29
N HIS A 326 -19.84 -0.55 -7.00
CA HIS A 326 -19.66 0.80 -6.44
C HIS A 326 -18.20 1.22 -6.47
N ILE A 327 -17.28 0.35 -6.03
CA ILE A 327 -15.84 0.64 -6.05
C ILE A 327 -15.37 0.91 -7.47
N ARG A 328 -15.81 0.14 -8.48
CA ARG A 328 -15.46 0.39 -9.88
C ARG A 328 -15.98 1.75 -10.39
N ARG A 329 -17.17 2.17 -9.95
CA ARG A 329 -17.76 3.47 -10.33
C ARG A 329 -17.03 4.64 -9.66
N ALA A 330 -16.74 4.52 -8.37
CA ALA A 330 -16.00 5.52 -7.61
C ALA A 330 -14.49 5.41 -7.90
N ARG A 331 -14.03 6.04 -8.99
CA ARG A 331 -12.65 5.92 -9.49
C ARG A 331 -11.58 6.20 -8.43
N SER A 332 -11.79 7.18 -7.55
CA SER A 332 -10.89 7.46 -6.41
C SER A 332 -10.75 6.23 -5.51
N LEU A 333 -11.86 5.66 -5.06
CA LEU A 333 -11.85 4.45 -4.22
C LEU A 333 -11.24 3.24 -4.96
N HIS A 334 -11.51 3.12 -6.27
CA HIS A 334 -10.97 2.06 -7.12
C HIS A 334 -9.43 2.08 -7.20
N ILE A 335 -8.85 3.27 -7.35
CA ILE A 335 -7.40 3.46 -7.35
C ILE A 335 -6.85 3.13 -5.98
N MET A 336 -7.44 3.68 -4.90
CA MET A 336 -7.04 3.41 -3.51
C MET A 336 -7.02 1.90 -3.17
N CYS A 337 -7.99 1.13 -3.69
CA CYS A 337 -8.05 -0.32 -3.53
C CYS A 337 -6.91 -1.11 -4.21
N HIS A 338 -5.96 -0.45 -4.88
CA HIS A 338 -4.69 -1.10 -5.24
C HIS A 338 -3.89 -1.50 -4.00
N ILE A 339 -3.99 -0.71 -2.92
CA ILE A 339 -3.36 -1.02 -1.64
C ILE A 339 -4.35 -1.85 -0.79
N PRO A 340 -3.98 -3.05 -0.32
CA PRO A 340 -4.85 -3.93 0.44
C PRO A 340 -5.49 -3.33 1.69
N VAL A 341 -4.81 -2.42 2.42
CA VAL A 341 -5.41 -1.76 3.60
C VAL A 341 -6.66 -0.95 3.24
N PHE A 342 -6.71 -0.34 2.05
CA PHE A 342 -7.90 0.40 1.60
C PHE A 342 -9.00 -0.56 1.13
N CYS A 343 -8.67 -1.74 0.60
CA CYS A 343 -9.66 -2.79 0.39
C CYS A 343 -10.27 -3.25 1.72
N TRP A 344 -9.45 -3.40 2.76
CA TRP A 344 -9.89 -3.72 4.11
C TRP A 344 -10.84 -2.64 4.66
N ILE A 345 -10.42 -1.37 4.71
CA ILE A 345 -11.28 -0.25 5.15
C ILE A 345 -12.57 -0.22 4.34
N SER A 346 -12.47 -0.33 3.00
CA SER A 346 -13.63 -0.26 2.11
C SER A 346 -14.63 -1.37 2.35
N SER A 347 -14.13 -2.60 2.47
CA SER A 347 -15.00 -3.75 2.77
C SER A 347 -15.68 -3.62 4.13
N THR A 348 -14.99 -3.15 5.17
CA THR A 348 -15.54 -2.98 6.52
C THR A 348 -16.66 -1.94 6.52
N VAL A 349 -16.42 -0.77 5.91
CA VAL A 349 -17.41 0.31 5.81
C VAL A 349 -18.62 -0.13 4.98
N LEU A 350 -18.39 -0.59 3.76
CA LEU A 350 -19.45 -0.89 2.82
C LEU A 350 -20.29 -2.11 3.25
N GLN A 351 -19.66 -3.12 3.85
CA GLN A 351 -20.40 -4.27 4.38
C GLN A 351 -21.33 -3.88 5.53
N LYS A 352 -20.85 -3.02 6.45
CA LYS A 352 -21.63 -2.57 7.60
C LYS A 352 -22.80 -1.69 7.17
N LEU A 353 -22.55 -0.70 6.30
CA LEU A 353 -23.59 0.19 5.77
C LEU A 353 -24.67 -0.59 5.00
N LEU A 354 -24.27 -1.48 4.09
CA LEU A 354 -25.24 -2.25 3.28
C LEU A 354 -25.99 -3.32 4.08
N LYS A 355 -25.48 -3.73 5.25
CA LYS A 355 -26.18 -4.65 6.15
C LYS A 355 -27.26 -3.94 6.97
N GLU A 356 -27.02 -2.69 7.36
CA GLU A 356 -27.95 -1.90 8.17
C GLU A 356 -29.06 -1.27 7.33
N ASP A 357 -28.72 -0.79 6.13
CA ASP A 357 -29.70 -0.23 5.20
C ASP A 357 -29.29 -0.48 3.74
N LEU A 358 -30.08 -1.30 3.05
CA LEU A 358 -29.89 -1.59 1.62
C LEU A 358 -30.12 -0.35 0.74
N SER A 359 -30.78 0.69 1.23
CA SER A 359 -31.00 1.95 0.51
C SER A 359 -29.99 3.05 0.87
N ALA A 360 -29.09 2.80 1.82
CA ALA A 360 -28.11 3.79 2.28
C ALA A 360 -27.27 4.33 1.12
N GLU A 361 -27.08 5.65 1.14
CA GLU A 361 -26.17 6.33 0.24
C GLU A 361 -24.74 5.86 0.53
N ILE A 362 -24.09 5.31 -0.50
CA ILE A 362 -22.75 4.75 -0.35
C ILE A 362 -21.74 5.89 -0.47
N PRO A 363 -20.72 5.97 0.43
CA PRO A 363 -19.69 7.01 0.37
C PRO A 363 -19.04 7.12 -1.02
N GLN A 364 -18.91 8.35 -1.50
CA GLN A 364 -18.36 8.67 -2.82
C GLN A 364 -16.92 9.18 -2.73
N THR A 365 -16.56 9.83 -1.62
CA THR A 365 -15.23 10.39 -1.40
C THR A 365 -14.41 9.57 -0.41
N LEU A 366 -13.09 9.76 -0.43
CA LEU A 366 -12.22 9.10 0.55
C LEU A 366 -12.51 9.62 1.95
N THR A 367 -12.79 10.91 2.09
CA THR A 367 -13.13 11.50 3.39
C THR A 367 -14.40 10.89 3.98
N GLU A 368 -15.46 10.71 3.19
CA GLU A 368 -16.69 10.06 3.65
C GLU A 368 -16.41 8.62 4.11
N MET A 369 -15.61 7.86 3.34
CA MET A 369 -15.20 6.51 3.73
C MET A 369 -14.52 6.48 5.10
N TYR A 370 -13.63 7.43 5.39
CA TYR A 370 -12.92 7.50 6.67
C TYR A 370 -13.81 8.00 7.81
N ILE A 371 -14.75 8.90 7.54
CA ILE A 371 -15.78 9.31 8.52
C ILE A 371 -16.62 8.10 8.92
N HIS A 372 -17.16 7.36 7.94
CA HIS A 372 -17.93 6.15 8.25
C HIS A 372 -17.10 5.07 8.93
N PHE A 373 -15.83 4.91 8.54
CA PHE A 373 -14.91 4.01 9.24
C PHE A 373 -14.77 4.40 10.71
N LEU A 374 -14.50 5.68 11.00
CA LEU A 374 -14.41 6.21 12.37
C LEU A 374 -15.69 5.96 13.17
N LEU A 375 -16.86 6.28 12.58
CA LEU A 375 -18.16 6.06 13.22
C LEU A 375 -18.43 4.57 13.52
N ILE A 376 -18.05 3.67 12.61
CA ILE A 376 -18.17 2.23 12.83
C ILE A 376 -17.27 1.79 13.99
N GLN A 377 -16.04 2.28 14.07
CA GLN A 377 -15.14 1.97 15.19
C GLN A 377 -15.69 2.48 16.54
N ILE A 378 -16.28 3.67 16.55
CA ILE A 378 -16.96 4.22 17.74
C ILE A 378 -18.17 3.35 18.13
N ASN A 379 -19.00 2.95 17.17
CA ASN A 379 -20.19 2.14 17.43
C ASN A 379 -19.84 0.70 17.87
N MET A 380 -18.81 0.10 17.28
CA MET A 380 -18.31 -1.21 17.72
C MET A 380 -17.79 -1.17 19.16
N ARG A 381 -17.26 -0.03 19.62
CA ARG A 381 -16.94 0.17 21.04
C ARG A 381 -18.20 0.21 21.91
N ASN A 382 -19.23 0.97 21.51
CA ASN A 382 -20.48 1.10 22.28
C ASN A 382 -21.07 -0.27 22.62
N GLN A 383 -21.15 -1.15 21.62
CA GLN A 383 -21.67 -2.52 21.76
C GLN A 383 -20.80 -3.37 22.72
N LYS A 384 -19.46 -3.24 22.67
CA LYS A 384 -18.53 -3.98 23.53
C LYS A 384 -18.56 -3.55 25.02
N TYR A 385 -19.03 -2.34 25.34
CA TYR A 385 -19.09 -1.81 26.70
C TYR A 385 -20.45 -1.99 27.37
N GLU A 386 -21.55 -1.92 26.61
CA GLU A 386 -22.90 -2.22 27.12
C GLU A 386 -22.98 -3.64 27.72
N GLU A 387 -22.23 -4.60 27.18
CA GLU A 387 -22.17 -5.98 27.70
C GLU A 387 -21.26 -6.15 28.93
N ARG A 388 -20.29 -5.26 29.17
CA ARG A 388 -19.22 -5.47 30.17
C ARG A 388 -19.36 -4.68 31.47
N ASN A 389 -19.91 -3.47 31.46
CA ASN A 389 -20.18 -2.70 32.70
C ASN A 389 -21.01 -1.42 32.41
N PRO A 390 -22.30 -1.37 32.76
CA PRO A 390 -23.15 -0.18 32.54
C PRO A 390 -22.79 1.05 33.41
N GLU A 391 -21.96 0.89 34.45
CA GLU A 391 -21.67 1.95 35.44
C GLU A 391 -20.45 2.84 35.11
N LYS A 392 -19.71 2.58 34.01
CA LYS A 392 -18.51 3.35 33.60
C LYS A 392 -18.63 4.08 32.25
N LEU A 393 -19.82 4.55 31.89
CA LEU A 393 -20.03 5.49 30.77
C LEU A 393 -19.67 6.94 31.15
N LEU A 394 -18.49 7.15 31.76
CA LEU A 394 -18.11 8.43 32.39
C LEU A 394 -17.38 9.41 31.46
N GLN A 395 -16.85 8.98 30.31
CA GLN A 395 -16.33 9.86 29.27
C GLN A 395 -17.13 9.65 27.98
N SER A 396 -17.48 10.74 27.29
CA SER A 396 -18.09 10.62 25.97
C SER A 396 -17.06 9.96 25.02
N ASN A 397 -17.46 8.94 24.26
CA ASN A 397 -16.54 8.28 23.32
C ASN A 397 -15.92 9.29 22.33
N GLY A 398 -16.62 10.40 22.07
CA GLY A 398 -16.12 11.51 21.30
C GLY A 398 -14.92 12.24 21.93
N GLU A 399 -14.85 12.39 23.25
CA GLU A 399 -13.70 13.00 23.92
C GLU A 399 -12.41 12.22 23.69
N VAL A 400 -12.47 10.88 23.73
CA VAL A 400 -11.27 10.06 23.49
C VAL A 400 -10.83 10.16 22.04
N ILE A 401 -11.77 10.17 21.08
CA ILE A 401 -11.44 10.33 19.66
C ILE A 401 -10.81 11.70 19.39
N VAL A 402 -11.34 12.77 19.98
CA VAL A 402 -10.77 14.12 19.87
C VAL A 402 -9.33 14.17 20.40
N LYS A 403 -9.06 13.55 21.55
CA LYS A 403 -7.71 13.48 22.11
C LYS A 403 -6.78 12.61 21.23
N LEU A 404 -7.26 11.48 20.71
CA LEU A 404 -6.49 10.67 19.76
C LEU A 404 -6.17 11.46 18.48
N ALA A 405 -7.08 12.32 18.03
CA ALA A 405 -6.87 13.20 16.90
C ALA A 405 -5.80 14.28 17.17
N GLU A 406 -5.72 14.79 18.41
CA GLU A 406 -4.62 15.65 18.84
C GLU A 406 -3.27 14.94 18.77
N VAL A 407 -3.19 13.70 19.30
CA VAL A 407 -1.97 12.88 19.22
C VAL A 407 -1.59 12.65 17.75
N ALA A 408 -2.56 12.30 16.90
CA ALA A 408 -2.33 12.11 15.46
C ALA A 408 -1.69 13.34 14.81
N PHE A 409 -2.22 14.54 15.09
CA PHE A 409 -1.68 15.80 14.59
C PHE A 409 -0.26 16.08 15.11
N LYS A 410 -0.03 15.97 16.44
CA LYS A 410 1.30 16.20 17.04
C LYS A 410 2.35 15.26 16.45
N GLN A 411 2.02 13.98 16.29
CA GLN A 411 2.97 13.00 15.77
C GLN A 411 3.18 13.16 14.26
N LEU A 412 2.16 13.56 13.50
CA LEU A 412 2.30 13.87 12.07
C LEU A 412 3.29 15.03 11.87
N VAL A 413 3.16 16.11 12.65
CA VAL A 413 4.08 17.26 12.60
C VAL A 413 5.51 16.88 12.99
N LYS A 414 5.69 15.92 13.92
CA LYS A 414 7.01 15.39 14.30
C LYS A 414 7.58 14.40 13.27
N GLY A 415 6.82 13.98 12.26
CA GLY A 415 7.21 12.93 11.32
C GLY A 415 7.24 11.51 11.93
N ASN A 416 6.56 11.32 13.07
CA ASN A 416 6.56 10.06 13.79
C ASN A 416 5.36 9.19 13.38
N VAL A 417 5.64 7.93 13.03
CA VAL A 417 4.62 6.88 12.80
C VAL A 417 4.26 6.14 14.10
N MET A 418 5.19 6.16 15.06
CA MET A 418 5.10 5.44 16.34
C MET A 418 5.19 6.42 17.50
N PHE A 419 4.40 6.20 18.54
CA PHE A 419 4.37 7.05 19.74
C PHE A 419 4.23 6.21 21.00
N TYR A 420 4.51 6.82 22.15
CA TYR A 420 4.66 6.13 23.43
C TYR A 420 3.51 6.42 24.38
N GLU A 421 3.48 5.67 25.49
CA GLU A 421 2.56 5.92 26.60
C GLU A 421 2.67 7.36 27.11
N GLU A 422 3.86 7.95 27.12
CA GLU A 422 4.04 9.34 27.56
C GLU A 422 3.35 10.33 26.62
N ASP A 423 3.34 10.08 25.31
CA ASP A 423 2.62 10.92 24.33
C ASP A 423 1.10 10.84 24.53
N LEU A 424 0.56 9.68 24.92
CA LEU A 424 -0.85 9.50 25.27
C LEU A 424 -1.22 10.23 26.56
N ILE A 425 -0.36 10.13 27.58
CA ILE A 425 -0.54 10.79 28.87
C ILE A 425 -0.47 12.32 28.70
N GLU A 426 0.44 12.84 27.87
CA GLU A 426 0.57 14.27 27.58
C GLU A 426 -0.75 14.84 27.02
N SER A 427 -1.45 14.08 26.18
CA SER A 427 -2.77 14.43 25.65
C SER A 427 -3.94 13.95 26.53
N SER A 428 -3.68 13.60 27.79
CA SER A 428 -4.68 13.23 28.81
C SER A 428 -5.59 12.05 28.42
N ILE A 429 -5.03 11.04 27.74
CA ILE A 429 -5.71 9.79 27.37
C ILE A 429 -5.40 8.71 28.41
N ASP A 430 -6.42 8.06 28.97
CA ASP A 430 -6.22 6.85 29.79
C ASP A 430 -5.81 5.68 28.88
N ILE A 431 -4.76 4.96 29.27
CA ILE A 431 -4.20 3.80 28.56
C ILE A 431 -5.28 2.74 28.31
N THR A 432 -6.20 2.57 29.26
CA THR A 432 -7.32 1.63 29.11
C THR A 432 -8.31 2.03 28.02
N ASP A 433 -8.43 3.33 27.70
CA ASP A 433 -9.27 3.83 26.61
C ASP A 433 -8.57 3.73 25.25
N ALA A 434 -7.24 3.86 25.18
CA ALA A 434 -6.47 3.72 23.93
C ALA A 434 -6.48 2.27 23.40
N LEU A 435 -6.42 1.28 24.30
CA LEU A 435 -6.45 -0.17 23.98
C LEU A 435 -7.75 -0.63 23.32
N VAL A 436 -8.83 0.13 23.54
CA VAL A 436 -10.19 -0.20 23.08
C VAL A 436 -10.37 0.16 21.61
N TYR A 437 -9.71 1.21 21.14
CA TYR A 437 -9.73 1.65 19.74
C TYR A 437 -8.73 0.89 18.87
N SER A 438 -8.55 -0.40 19.12
CA SER A 438 -7.72 -1.34 18.33
C SER A 438 -7.98 -1.33 16.82
N GLY A 439 -9.11 -0.79 16.35
CA GLY A 439 -9.44 -0.55 14.94
C GLY A 439 -9.03 0.82 14.38
N ILE A 440 -8.39 1.68 15.18
CA ILE A 440 -7.87 3.01 14.82
C ILE A 440 -6.41 3.13 15.26
N CYS A 441 -6.15 2.79 16.52
CA CYS A 441 -4.86 2.79 17.19
C CYS A 441 -4.57 1.39 17.72
N THR A 442 -3.48 0.78 17.27
CA THR A 442 -3.05 -0.54 17.72
C THR A 442 -1.94 -0.40 18.75
N GLU A 443 -2.13 -1.00 19.93
CA GLU A 443 -1.02 -1.33 20.82
C GLU A 443 -0.14 -2.36 20.11
N ILE A 444 1.13 -2.04 20.00
CA ILE A 444 2.12 -2.87 19.30
C ILE A 444 2.54 -4.06 20.18
N PHE A 445 2.55 -3.86 21.50
CA PHE A 445 2.99 -4.88 22.44
C PHE A 445 1.80 -5.61 23.04
N LYS A 446 1.74 -6.92 22.78
CA LYS A 446 0.95 -7.83 23.61
C LYS A 446 1.76 -8.17 24.86
N GLU A 447 1.07 -8.47 25.95
CA GLU A 447 1.55 -9.06 27.21
C GLU A 447 2.34 -10.41 27.04
N GLU A 448 2.75 -10.77 25.83
CA GLU A 448 3.43 -12.01 25.44
C GLU A 448 4.94 -11.82 25.18
N SER A 449 5.50 -10.60 25.22
CA SER A 449 6.94 -10.36 25.06
C SER A 449 7.69 -10.34 26.40
N VAL A 450 8.69 -11.21 26.56
CA VAL A 450 9.35 -11.56 27.84
C VAL A 450 10.28 -10.46 28.40
N ILE A 451 10.60 -9.39 27.65
CA ILE A 451 11.86 -8.67 27.94
C ILE A 451 11.74 -7.23 28.44
N HIS A 452 10.74 -6.39 28.13
CA HIS A 452 10.58 -5.07 28.80
C HIS A 452 9.12 -4.53 28.73
N GLN A 453 8.64 -3.90 29.82
CA GLN A 453 7.28 -3.35 30.00
C GLN A 453 7.10 -1.92 29.43
N ARG A 454 7.53 -1.61 28.19
CA ARG A 454 7.24 -0.29 27.60
C ARG A 454 6.27 -0.41 26.44
N LYS A 455 5.08 0.15 26.63
CA LYS A 455 4.01 0.15 25.62
C LYS A 455 4.30 1.19 24.55
N VAL A 456 4.21 0.77 23.29
CA VAL A 456 4.33 1.62 22.10
C VAL A 456 3.06 1.44 21.28
N TYR A 457 2.64 2.52 20.65
CA TYR A 457 1.40 2.62 19.90
C TYR A 457 1.66 3.14 18.50
N SER A 458 0.80 2.73 17.57
CA SER A 458 0.74 3.28 16.23
C SER A 458 -0.70 3.31 15.75
N PHE A 459 -1.00 4.21 14.82
CA PHE A 459 -2.21 4.08 14.03
C PHE A 459 -2.09 2.87 13.11
N ILE A 460 -3.22 2.26 12.72
CA ILE A 460 -3.23 1.09 11.82
C ILE A 460 -2.56 1.41 10.48
N HIS A 461 -2.67 2.66 10.06
CA HIS A 461 -2.10 3.15 8.81
C HIS A 461 -1.87 4.67 8.88
N LEU A 462 -0.90 5.18 8.13
CA LEU A 462 -0.58 6.61 8.08
C LEU A 462 -1.79 7.45 7.64
N SER A 463 -2.58 6.95 6.68
CA SER A 463 -3.82 7.62 6.26
C SER A 463 -4.84 7.83 7.38
N VAL A 464 -4.89 6.94 8.40
CA VAL A 464 -5.77 7.11 9.56
C VAL A 464 -5.23 8.23 10.46
N GLN A 465 -3.90 8.31 10.62
CA GLN A 465 -3.24 9.39 11.34
C GLN A 465 -3.48 10.74 10.65
N GLU A 466 -3.33 10.82 9.32
CA GLU A 466 -3.57 12.05 8.56
C GLU A 466 -5.04 12.49 8.58
N PHE A 467 -5.98 11.53 8.47
CA PHE A 467 -7.41 11.81 8.61
C PHE A 467 -7.74 12.40 9.98
N LEU A 468 -7.27 11.76 11.05
CA LEU A 468 -7.48 12.23 12.41
C LEU A 468 -6.80 13.59 12.66
N ALA A 469 -5.60 13.81 12.12
CA ALA A 469 -4.92 15.10 12.18
C ALA A 469 -5.73 16.20 11.48
N ALA A 470 -6.29 15.92 10.29
CA ALA A 470 -7.16 16.85 9.57
C ALA A 470 -8.44 17.16 10.35
N PHE A 471 -9.07 16.13 10.94
CA PHE A 471 -10.20 16.29 11.85
C PHE A 471 -9.84 17.18 13.05
N HIS A 472 -8.67 16.97 13.68
CA HIS A 472 -8.22 17.76 14.81
C HIS A 472 -8.05 19.24 14.45
N VAL A 473 -7.42 19.55 13.31
CA VAL A 473 -7.25 20.95 12.84
C VAL A 473 -8.60 21.63 12.65
N PHE A 474 -9.56 20.94 12.03
CA PHE A 474 -10.92 21.46 11.86
C PHE A 474 -11.66 21.60 13.21
N TYR A 475 -11.54 20.62 14.10
CA TYR A 475 -12.10 20.65 15.44
C TYR A 475 -11.57 21.85 16.26
N CYS A 476 -10.26 22.10 16.24
CA CYS A 476 -9.64 23.25 16.92
C CYS A 476 -10.14 24.60 16.38
N TYR A 477 -10.36 24.68 15.06
CA TYR A 477 -10.95 25.85 14.44
C TYR A 477 -12.37 26.12 14.98
N LEU A 478 -13.18 25.08 15.19
CA LEU A 478 -14.52 25.21 15.78
C LEU A 478 -14.49 25.52 17.29
N ASN A 479 -13.64 24.83 18.08
CA ASN A 479 -13.84 24.66 19.52
C ASN A 479 -13.22 25.67 20.49
N SER A 480 -12.56 26.74 20.05
CA SER A 480 -12.06 27.84 20.91
C SER A 480 -10.59 27.77 21.37
N THR A 481 -9.65 27.68 20.44
CA THR A 481 -8.38 28.44 20.56
C THR A 481 -8.41 29.74 19.74
N MET A 482 -9.42 29.89 18.88
CA MET A 482 -9.54 30.94 17.87
C MET A 482 -10.76 31.85 18.06
N LYS A 483 -11.41 31.95 19.23
CA LYS A 483 -12.51 32.93 19.38
C LYS A 483 -12.04 34.39 19.21
N THR A 484 -10.83 34.71 19.68
CA THR A 484 -10.18 36.02 19.51
C THR A 484 -9.53 36.18 18.13
N LEU A 485 -9.12 35.06 17.49
CA LEU A 485 -8.47 35.02 16.17
C LEU A 485 -9.44 34.74 15.02
N LYS A 486 -10.70 34.33 15.23
CA LYS A 486 -11.73 34.19 14.16
C LYS A 486 -12.00 35.51 13.44
N VAL A 487 -11.67 36.63 14.10
CA VAL A 487 -11.66 37.98 13.50
C VAL A 487 -10.50 38.15 12.49
N ILE A 488 -9.42 37.36 12.60
CA ILE A 488 -8.16 37.48 11.84
C ILE A 488 -7.95 36.29 10.87
N VAL A 489 -8.36 35.09 11.23
CA VAL A 489 -8.20 33.85 10.46
C VAL A 489 -9.59 33.34 10.08
N THR A 490 -9.98 33.58 8.83
CA THR A 490 -11.18 33.00 8.24
C THR A 490 -10.92 31.53 7.86
N MET A 491 -11.96 30.70 7.81
CA MET A 491 -11.86 29.32 7.32
C MET A 491 -11.19 29.24 5.94
N HIS A 492 -11.51 30.17 5.04
CA HIS A 492 -10.83 30.28 3.75
C HIS A 492 -9.31 30.48 3.89
N ASN A 493 -8.85 31.33 4.81
CA ASN A 493 -7.42 31.54 5.03
C ASN A 493 -6.74 30.29 5.60
N LEU A 494 -7.42 29.54 6.46
CA LEU A 494 -6.93 28.25 6.98
C LEU A 494 -6.75 27.25 5.84
N LEU A 495 -7.80 27.04 5.03
CA LEU A 495 -7.76 26.07 3.92
C LEU A 495 -6.78 26.50 2.84
N LYS A 496 -6.72 27.79 2.51
CA LYS A 496 -5.73 28.33 1.58
C LYS A 496 -4.30 28.11 2.09
N GLY A 497 -4.05 28.38 3.37
CA GLY A 497 -2.75 28.12 3.99
C GLY A 497 -2.37 26.64 3.91
N ALA A 498 -3.31 25.73 4.19
CA ALA A 498 -3.07 24.28 4.05
C ALA A 498 -2.76 23.87 2.61
N VAL A 499 -3.39 24.49 1.60
CA VAL A 499 -3.06 24.28 0.18
C VAL A 499 -1.62 24.72 -0.10
N ASP A 500 -1.23 25.90 0.37
CA ASP A 500 0.11 26.44 0.14
C ASP A 500 1.20 25.58 0.82
N GLU A 501 0.99 25.17 2.07
CA GLU A 501 1.92 24.27 2.80
C GLU A 501 2.06 22.90 2.12
N ALA A 502 0.96 22.32 1.63
CA ALA A 502 1.02 21.05 0.89
C ALA A 502 1.77 21.20 -0.45
N LEU A 503 1.70 22.37 -1.09
CA LEU A 503 2.44 22.65 -2.31
C LEU A 503 3.94 22.86 -2.06
N GLU A 504 4.31 23.41 -0.90
CA GLU A 504 5.70 23.60 -0.47
C GLU A 504 6.36 22.32 0.06
N SER A 505 5.56 21.29 0.38
CA SER A 505 6.06 19.96 0.76
C SER A 505 6.90 19.32 -0.34
N GLU A 506 8.12 18.88 -0.01
CA GLU A 506 9.04 18.27 -0.98
C GLU A 506 8.56 16.90 -1.48
N ASN A 507 8.13 16.03 -0.56
CA ASN A 507 7.75 14.63 -0.83
C ASN A 507 6.23 14.40 -0.87
N GLY A 508 5.41 15.40 -0.55
CA GLY A 508 3.96 15.32 -0.60
C GLY A 508 3.30 14.70 0.62
N HIS A 509 4.02 14.58 1.74
CA HIS A 509 3.52 14.03 3.01
C HIS A 509 2.29 14.74 3.61
N LEU A 510 1.82 15.85 3.04
CA LEU A 510 0.61 16.56 3.45
C LEU A 510 -0.54 16.45 2.45
N ASP A 511 -0.36 15.72 1.34
CA ASP A 511 -1.33 15.65 0.27
C ASP A 511 -2.65 15.00 0.74
N LEU A 512 -2.55 13.87 1.45
CA LEU A 512 -3.72 13.17 1.96
C LEU A 512 -4.34 13.88 3.16
N PHE A 513 -3.53 14.46 4.05
CA PHE A 513 -4.00 15.40 5.07
C PHE A 513 -4.83 16.56 4.48
N LEU A 514 -4.36 17.22 3.41
CA LEU A 514 -5.07 18.33 2.76
C LEU A 514 -6.42 17.88 2.20
N ARG A 515 -6.44 16.73 1.53
CA ARG A 515 -7.66 16.10 1.00
C ARG A 515 -8.70 15.91 2.10
N PHE A 516 -8.30 15.32 3.23
CA PHE A 516 -9.18 15.11 4.36
C PHE A 516 -9.63 16.42 5.00
N LEU A 517 -8.75 17.42 5.13
CA LEU A 517 -9.10 18.70 5.74
C LEU A 517 -10.19 19.42 4.92
N LEU A 518 -10.07 19.42 3.59
CA LEU A 518 -11.07 19.98 2.68
C LEU A 518 -12.37 19.18 2.71
N GLY A 519 -12.29 17.85 2.75
CA GLY A 519 -13.47 16.98 2.84
C GLY A 519 -14.22 17.14 4.18
N VAL A 520 -13.54 17.14 5.32
CA VAL A 520 -14.14 17.33 6.66
C VAL A 520 -14.79 18.71 6.77
N SER A 521 -14.23 19.70 6.08
CA SER A 521 -14.75 21.06 6.00
C SER A 521 -16.09 21.18 5.27
N LEU A 522 -16.53 20.18 4.49
CA LEU A 522 -17.86 20.21 3.85
C LEU A 522 -18.99 20.08 4.87
N GLU A 523 -20.03 20.91 4.74
CA GLU A 523 -21.18 20.88 5.64
C GLU A 523 -21.86 19.50 5.69
N SER A 524 -21.95 18.78 4.56
CA SER A 524 -22.49 17.41 4.52
C SER A 524 -21.72 16.45 5.42
N ASN A 525 -20.39 16.56 5.44
CA ASN A 525 -19.50 15.69 6.21
C ASN A 525 -19.45 16.11 7.68
N GLN A 526 -19.57 17.42 7.97
CA GLN A 526 -19.74 17.91 9.34
C GLN A 526 -21.01 17.34 9.98
N ARG A 527 -22.11 17.19 9.23
CA ARG A 527 -23.35 16.57 9.73
C ARG A 527 -23.15 15.11 10.10
N LEU A 528 -22.33 14.36 9.37
CA LEU A 528 -21.97 12.98 9.74
C LEU A 528 -21.16 12.92 11.03
N LEU A 529 -20.36 13.95 11.31
CA LEU A 529 -19.50 14.07 12.50
C LEU A 529 -20.18 14.83 13.66
N GLN A 530 -21.48 15.08 13.60
CA GLN A 530 -22.20 15.92 14.57
C GLN A 530 -22.04 15.47 16.02
N ASP A 531 -21.86 14.17 16.26
CA ASP A 531 -21.68 13.62 17.62
C ASP A 531 -20.27 13.89 18.19
N LEU A 532 -19.33 14.30 17.33
CA LEU A 532 -17.94 14.64 17.68
C LEU A 532 -17.67 16.15 17.64
N LEU A 533 -18.46 16.92 16.88
CA LEU A 533 -18.30 18.37 16.70
C LEU A 533 -19.23 19.13 17.64
N THR A 534 -18.80 20.30 18.13
CA THR A 534 -19.67 21.12 19.02
C THR A 534 -20.77 21.87 18.28
N HIS A 535 -20.53 22.21 17.00
CA HIS A 535 -21.47 22.86 16.11
C HIS A 535 -21.01 22.68 14.66
N THR A 536 -21.92 22.82 13.71
CA THR A 536 -21.60 22.91 12.28
C THR A 536 -21.32 24.36 11.88
N GLU A 537 -20.45 24.56 10.91
CA GLU A 537 -20.15 25.86 10.30
C GLU A 537 -20.63 25.89 8.85
N ASN A 538 -21.26 26.99 8.45
CA ASN A 538 -21.57 27.24 7.04
C ASN A 538 -20.27 27.52 6.26
N SER A 539 -19.72 26.46 5.68
CA SER A 539 -18.44 26.50 4.95
C SER A 539 -18.58 26.79 3.45
N SER A 540 -19.81 26.94 2.92
CA SER A 540 -20.09 27.03 1.48
C SER A 540 -19.26 28.09 0.76
N GLU A 541 -19.23 29.33 1.26
CA GLU A 541 -18.47 30.43 0.65
C GLU A 541 -16.95 30.23 0.78
N SER A 542 -16.48 29.70 1.91
CA SER A 542 -15.06 29.42 2.14
C SER A 542 -14.55 28.30 1.22
N ILE A 543 -15.34 27.24 1.04
CA ILE A 543 -15.06 26.14 0.10
C ILE A 543 -15.09 26.66 -1.33
N ARG A 544 -16.06 27.49 -1.71
CA ARG A 544 -16.13 28.11 -3.06
C ARG A 544 -14.90 28.95 -3.37
N ARG A 545 -14.42 29.77 -2.43
CA ARG A 545 -13.19 30.56 -2.62
C ARG A 545 -11.94 29.68 -2.70
N THR A 546 -11.88 28.63 -1.88
CA THR A 546 -10.72 27.73 -1.85
C THR A 546 -10.67 26.86 -3.11
N THR A 547 -11.79 26.34 -3.59
CA THR A 547 -11.87 25.61 -4.87
C THR A 547 -11.49 26.49 -6.05
N GLN A 548 -11.90 27.77 -6.05
CA GLN A 548 -11.47 28.73 -7.06
C GLN A 548 -9.95 28.93 -7.04
N TYR A 549 -9.36 29.10 -5.84
CA TYR A 549 -7.91 29.21 -5.68
C TYR A 549 -7.15 27.97 -6.18
N ILE A 550 -7.65 26.77 -5.86
CA ILE A 550 -7.08 25.50 -6.34
C ILE A 550 -7.12 25.43 -7.88
N LYS A 551 -8.25 25.81 -8.50
CA LYS A 551 -8.38 25.83 -9.97
C LYS A 551 -7.41 26.81 -10.62
N GLU A 552 -7.23 27.99 -10.02
CA GLU A 552 -6.25 28.98 -10.48
C GLU A 552 -4.83 28.41 -10.41
N LYS A 553 -4.44 27.77 -9.30
CA LYS A 553 -3.14 27.10 -9.18
C LYS A 553 -2.92 26.04 -10.26
N ILE A 554 -3.93 25.19 -10.52
CA ILE A 554 -3.86 24.17 -11.58
C ILE A 554 -3.71 24.81 -12.98
N LYS A 555 -4.42 25.91 -13.25
CA LYS A 555 -4.44 26.58 -14.56
C LYS A 555 -3.20 27.43 -14.82
N ASP A 556 -2.66 28.07 -13.79
CA ASP A 556 -1.51 28.97 -13.89
C ASP A 556 -0.22 28.20 -14.19
N GLY A 557 -0.10 26.96 -13.70
CA GLY A 557 0.78 25.94 -14.26
C GLY A 557 2.31 26.17 -14.18
N HIS A 558 2.74 27.36 -13.76
CA HIS A 558 4.15 27.69 -13.62
C HIS A 558 4.70 27.13 -12.31
N GLY A 559 5.56 26.11 -12.41
CA GLY A 559 6.34 25.58 -11.28
C GLY A 559 5.70 24.41 -10.53
N LEU A 560 4.46 24.01 -10.84
CA LEU A 560 3.84 22.82 -10.24
C LEU A 560 4.27 21.54 -10.95
N SER A 561 4.62 20.52 -10.17
CA SER A 561 4.82 19.17 -10.70
C SER A 561 3.49 18.54 -11.14
N THR A 562 3.57 17.44 -11.87
CA THR A 562 2.39 16.68 -12.32
C THR A 562 1.63 16.15 -11.11
N GLU A 563 2.37 15.64 -10.13
CA GLU A 563 1.94 15.05 -8.87
C GLU A 563 1.13 16.06 -8.03
N ARG A 564 1.66 17.27 -7.87
CA ARG A 564 0.99 18.35 -7.14
C ARG A 564 -0.32 18.75 -7.81
N SER A 565 -0.31 18.84 -9.14
CA SER A 565 -1.50 19.18 -9.93
C SER A 565 -2.60 18.13 -9.78
N ILE A 566 -2.22 16.85 -9.75
CA ILE A 566 -3.15 15.74 -9.53
C ILE A 566 -3.71 15.79 -8.11
N ASN A 567 -2.86 15.98 -7.09
CA ASN A 567 -3.35 16.09 -5.71
C ASN A 567 -4.35 17.24 -5.54
N LEU A 568 -4.05 18.41 -6.10
CA LEU A 568 -4.99 19.54 -6.12
C LEU A 568 -6.32 19.20 -6.81
N PHE A 569 -6.29 18.41 -7.88
CA PHE A 569 -7.51 17.92 -8.51
C PHE A 569 -8.28 16.93 -7.61
N LEU A 570 -7.59 16.02 -6.93
CA LEU A 570 -8.22 15.11 -5.95
C LEU A 570 -8.87 15.88 -4.81
N CYS A 571 -8.27 16.98 -4.37
CA CYS A 571 -8.88 17.91 -3.41
C CYS A 571 -10.22 18.48 -3.92
N LEU A 572 -10.36 18.77 -5.23
CA LEU A 572 -11.64 19.17 -5.82
C LEU A 572 -12.66 18.03 -5.78
N LEU A 573 -12.23 16.78 -6.00
CA LEU A 573 -13.11 15.61 -5.89
C LEU A 573 -13.61 15.37 -4.46
N GLU A 574 -12.75 15.56 -3.44
CA GLU A 574 -13.14 15.42 -2.02
C GLU A 574 -14.22 16.43 -1.61
N VAL A 575 -14.22 17.63 -2.22
CA VAL A 575 -15.26 18.64 -2.02
C VAL A 575 -16.42 18.55 -3.02
N LYS A 576 -16.47 17.48 -3.82
CA LYS A 576 -17.48 17.21 -4.86
C LYS A 576 -17.60 18.31 -5.93
N ASP A 577 -16.52 19.05 -6.18
CA ASP A 577 -16.45 20.05 -7.24
C ASP A 577 -16.02 19.40 -8.57
N GLN A 578 -16.97 19.27 -9.50
CA GLN A 578 -16.75 18.74 -10.86
C GLN A 578 -16.65 19.84 -11.92
N THR A 579 -16.59 21.12 -11.52
CA THR A 579 -16.64 22.23 -12.49
C THR A 579 -15.42 22.22 -13.40
N LEU A 580 -14.22 21.95 -12.86
CA LEU A 580 -12.99 21.88 -13.66
C LEU A 580 -13.03 20.71 -14.65
N SER A 581 -13.51 19.54 -14.20
CA SER A 581 -13.72 18.37 -15.07
C SER A 581 -14.66 18.70 -16.22
N ARG A 582 -15.79 19.37 -15.94
CA ARG A 582 -16.75 19.81 -16.96
C ARG A 582 -16.18 20.86 -17.90
N GLU A 583 -15.46 21.86 -17.40
CA GLU A 583 -14.80 22.88 -18.24
C GLU A 583 -13.81 22.22 -19.22
N ILE A 584 -13.03 21.23 -18.74
CA ILE A 584 -12.12 20.46 -19.59
C ILE A 584 -12.91 19.66 -20.61
N GLN A 585 -13.94 18.92 -20.19
CA GLN A 585 -14.77 18.12 -21.10
C GLN A 585 -15.48 18.98 -22.16
N GLU A 586 -16.03 20.13 -21.77
CA GLU A 586 -16.63 21.11 -22.70
C GLU A 586 -15.58 21.63 -23.69
N PHE A 587 -14.37 21.91 -23.21
CA PHE A 587 -13.26 22.27 -24.09
C PHE A 587 -12.94 21.14 -25.09
N VAL A 588 -12.86 19.88 -24.64
CA VAL A 588 -12.62 18.72 -25.52
C VAL A 588 -13.75 18.53 -26.55
N LYS A 589 -15.00 18.73 -26.12
CA LYS A 589 -16.20 18.63 -26.97
C LYS A 589 -16.31 19.79 -27.97
N SER A 590 -15.65 20.92 -27.71
CA SER A 590 -15.69 22.07 -28.61
C SER A 590 -14.85 21.85 -29.87
N ASP A 591 -15.21 22.51 -30.97
CA ASP A 591 -14.37 22.60 -32.17
C ASP A 591 -13.19 23.58 -32.00
N LYS A 592 -12.99 24.11 -30.79
CA LYS A 592 -11.94 25.08 -30.51
C LYS A 592 -10.62 24.36 -30.23
N HIS A 593 -9.55 24.81 -30.88
CA HIS A 593 -8.20 24.43 -30.52
C HIS A 593 -7.76 25.17 -29.25
N SER A 594 -6.91 24.56 -28.43
CA SER A 594 -6.39 25.25 -27.24
C SER A 594 -5.51 26.43 -27.67
N GLU A 595 -5.94 27.64 -27.32
CA GLU A 595 -5.23 28.87 -27.70
C GLU A 595 -3.83 28.97 -27.07
N LYS A 596 -3.66 28.44 -25.84
CA LYS A 596 -2.38 28.37 -25.14
C LYS A 596 -1.72 27.00 -25.32
N LYS A 597 -0.40 26.99 -25.48
CA LYS A 597 0.40 25.77 -25.54
C LYS A 597 0.44 25.10 -24.16
N LEU A 598 -0.07 23.87 -24.08
CA LEU A 598 -0.05 23.05 -22.86
C LEU A 598 1.32 22.41 -22.67
N SER A 599 1.82 22.44 -21.44
CA SER A 599 3.03 21.67 -21.08
C SER A 599 2.72 20.17 -20.94
N PRO A 600 3.72 19.28 -21.03
CA PRO A 600 3.52 17.85 -20.78
C PRO A 600 2.90 17.55 -19.40
N ALA A 601 3.21 18.34 -18.37
CA ALA A 601 2.61 18.18 -17.04
C ALA A 601 1.10 18.48 -17.06
N HIS A 602 0.68 19.55 -17.74
CA HIS A 602 -0.76 19.82 -17.94
C HIS A 602 -1.46 18.67 -18.67
N CYS A 603 -0.82 18.12 -19.69
CA CYS A 603 -1.34 16.97 -20.42
C CYS A 603 -1.54 15.74 -19.51
N SER A 604 -0.56 15.40 -18.66
CA SER A 604 -0.72 14.33 -17.66
C SER A 604 -1.89 14.60 -16.70
N THR A 605 -2.03 15.83 -16.24
CA THR A 605 -3.10 16.23 -15.32
C THR A 605 -4.46 16.11 -16.00
N ILE A 606 -4.60 16.60 -17.24
CA ILE A 606 -5.83 16.46 -18.04
C ILE A 606 -6.14 14.99 -18.28
N ALA A 607 -5.13 14.17 -18.61
CA ALA A 607 -5.32 12.75 -18.84
C ALA A 607 -5.91 12.07 -17.61
N TYR A 608 -5.33 12.37 -16.44
CA TYR A 608 -5.81 11.87 -15.16
C TYR A 608 -7.23 12.34 -14.85
N MET A 609 -7.53 13.63 -15.04
CA MET A 609 -8.88 14.16 -14.83
C MET A 609 -9.93 13.45 -15.71
N LEU A 610 -9.60 13.18 -16.97
CA LEU A 610 -10.47 12.44 -17.88
C LEU A 610 -10.64 10.97 -17.45
N GLN A 611 -9.59 10.32 -16.94
CA GLN A 611 -9.69 8.97 -16.38
C GLN A 611 -10.60 8.89 -15.15
N MET A 612 -10.56 9.94 -14.33
CA MET A 612 -11.32 10.01 -13.07
C MET A 612 -12.77 10.46 -13.25
N SER A 613 -13.12 10.97 -14.43
CA SER A 613 -14.48 11.43 -14.72
C SER A 613 -15.47 10.28 -14.73
N GLU A 614 -16.63 10.49 -14.10
CA GLU A 614 -17.76 9.55 -14.17
C GLU A 614 -18.40 9.54 -15.57
N GLU A 615 -18.28 10.65 -16.31
CA GLU A 615 -18.80 10.78 -17.66
C GLU A 615 -17.77 10.29 -18.69
N VAL A 616 -18.15 9.26 -19.45
CA VAL A 616 -17.39 8.75 -20.59
C VAL A 616 -17.36 9.80 -21.70
N LEU A 617 -16.16 10.09 -22.20
CA LEU A 617 -15.95 11.03 -23.30
C LEU A 617 -16.33 10.39 -24.65
N ASP A 618 -17.10 11.08 -25.49
CA ASP A 618 -17.48 10.51 -26.80
C ASP A 618 -16.29 10.39 -27.74
N GLU A 619 -15.47 11.44 -27.86
CA GLU A 619 -14.29 11.47 -28.72
C GLU A 619 -13.11 12.18 -28.05
N LEU A 620 -11.94 11.55 -28.08
CA LEU A 620 -10.65 12.11 -27.66
C LEU A 620 -9.75 12.29 -28.89
N ASP A 621 -9.52 13.54 -29.30
CA ASP A 621 -8.59 13.87 -30.39
C ASP A 621 -7.35 14.58 -29.84
N LEU A 622 -6.21 13.90 -29.90
CA LEU A 622 -4.95 14.44 -29.39
C LEU A 622 -4.42 15.62 -30.22
N LYS A 623 -4.86 15.79 -31.47
CA LYS A 623 -4.47 16.93 -32.32
C LYS A 623 -5.21 18.21 -31.97
N LYS A 624 -6.33 18.15 -31.24
CA LYS A 624 -7.01 19.35 -30.70
C LYS A 624 -6.18 20.07 -29.63
N TYR A 625 -5.29 19.35 -28.94
CA TYR A 625 -4.42 19.90 -27.90
C TYR A 625 -3.14 20.49 -28.51
N ASN A 626 -2.95 21.80 -28.30
CA ASN A 626 -1.73 22.52 -28.65
C ASN A 626 -0.63 22.17 -27.65
N THR A 627 0.12 21.10 -27.92
CA THR A 627 1.22 20.63 -27.07
C THR A 627 2.31 19.94 -27.90
N SER A 628 3.43 19.58 -27.26
CA SER A 628 4.50 18.79 -27.89
C SER A 628 4.06 17.35 -28.14
N ASP A 629 4.81 16.58 -28.93
CA ASP A 629 4.54 15.14 -29.11
C ASP A 629 4.59 14.39 -27.77
N GLU A 630 5.51 14.76 -26.89
CA GLU A 630 5.54 14.26 -25.52
C GLU A 630 4.22 14.55 -24.79
N GLY A 631 3.73 15.79 -24.84
CA GLY A 631 2.44 16.15 -24.22
C GLY A 631 1.27 15.36 -24.79
N ARG A 632 1.24 15.11 -26.10
CA ARG A 632 0.23 14.23 -26.72
C ARG A 632 0.32 12.81 -26.17
N ARG A 633 1.52 12.24 -26.10
CA ARG A 633 1.72 10.91 -25.49
C ARG A 633 1.23 10.84 -24.04
N ARG A 634 1.44 11.91 -23.26
CA ARG A 634 0.93 11.98 -21.88
C ARG A 634 -0.60 12.02 -21.75
N LEU A 635 -1.34 12.26 -22.84
CA LEU A 635 -2.80 12.20 -22.88
C LEU A 635 -3.36 10.80 -23.17
N ILE A 636 -2.55 9.88 -23.71
CA ILE A 636 -2.97 8.52 -24.10
C ILE A 636 -3.65 7.75 -22.96
N PRO A 637 -3.23 7.86 -21.68
CA PRO A 637 -3.92 7.16 -20.61
C PRO A 637 -5.43 7.50 -20.52
N ALA A 638 -5.88 8.67 -21.00
CA ALA A 638 -7.29 9.06 -21.02
C ALA A 638 -8.17 8.21 -21.96
N VAL A 639 -7.55 7.48 -22.90
CA VAL A 639 -8.24 6.62 -23.87
C VAL A 639 -9.12 5.56 -23.17
N VAL A 640 -8.78 5.17 -21.94
CA VAL A 640 -9.59 4.23 -21.15
C VAL A 640 -11.02 4.71 -20.90
N ASN A 641 -11.24 6.03 -20.85
CA ASN A 641 -12.53 6.62 -20.52
C ASN A 641 -13.17 7.37 -21.71
N CYS A 642 -12.85 6.97 -22.95
CA CYS A 642 -13.52 7.49 -24.14
C CYS A 642 -14.12 6.39 -25.03
N ARG A 643 -15.12 6.73 -25.85
CA ARG A 643 -15.71 5.81 -26.84
C ARG A 643 -14.90 5.77 -28.13
N LYS A 644 -14.35 6.90 -28.54
CA LYS A 644 -13.51 7.06 -29.74
C LYS A 644 -12.21 7.78 -29.41
N ALA A 645 -11.08 7.26 -29.89
CA ALA A 645 -9.77 7.88 -29.73
C ALA A 645 -9.10 8.10 -31.10
N LEU A 646 -8.68 9.34 -31.35
CA LEU A 646 -7.93 9.76 -32.53
C LEU A 646 -6.49 10.09 -32.14
N LEU A 647 -5.59 9.14 -32.40
CA LEU A 647 -4.16 9.20 -32.09
C LEU A 647 -3.31 9.35 -33.37
N THR A 648 -3.94 9.79 -34.47
CA THR A 648 -3.34 9.88 -35.80
C THR A 648 -2.12 10.81 -35.80
N GLY A 649 -0.97 10.30 -36.25
CA GLY A 649 0.27 11.08 -36.41
C GLY A 649 0.81 11.69 -35.12
N CYS A 650 0.65 11.00 -33.98
CA CYS A 650 1.07 11.46 -32.65
C CYS A 650 2.49 11.06 -32.26
N ASN A 651 3.26 10.45 -33.18
CA ASN A 651 4.63 9.98 -32.94
C ASN A 651 4.71 9.02 -31.73
N LEU A 652 3.83 8.01 -31.80
CA LEU A 652 3.72 6.96 -30.78
C LEU A 652 4.97 6.07 -30.76
N THR A 653 5.31 5.62 -29.57
CA THR A 653 6.41 4.72 -29.25
C THR A 653 5.88 3.33 -28.88
N GLY A 654 6.79 2.36 -28.69
CA GLY A 654 6.41 1.03 -28.18
C GLY A 654 5.70 1.10 -26.81
N LEU A 655 6.16 1.98 -25.91
CA LEU A 655 5.54 2.21 -24.60
C LEU A 655 4.10 2.72 -24.75
N ASP A 656 3.83 3.60 -25.72
CA ASP A 656 2.47 4.09 -25.96
C ASP A 656 1.54 2.97 -26.46
N CYS A 657 2.07 2.04 -27.28
CA CYS A 657 1.34 0.86 -27.72
C CYS A 657 1.00 -0.09 -26.54
N GLU A 658 1.89 -0.20 -25.56
CA GLU A 658 1.65 -0.96 -24.32
C GLU A 658 0.54 -0.32 -23.49
N ILE A 659 0.56 1.01 -23.33
CA ILE A 659 -0.51 1.74 -22.64
C ILE A 659 -1.84 1.48 -23.35
N VAL A 660 -1.91 1.63 -24.68
CA VAL A 660 -3.13 1.35 -25.45
C VAL A 660 -3.56 -0.12 -25.30
N SER A 661 -2.61 -1.06 -25.34
CA SER A 661 -2.89 -2.48 -25.11
C SER A 661 -3.50 -2.72 -23.73
N SER A 662 -2.98 -2.10 -22.68
CA SER A 662 -3.52 -2.18 -21.32
C SER A 662 -4.95 -1.63 -21.24
N VAL A 663 -5.24 -0.56 -21.98
CA VAL A 663 -6.58 0.01 -22.11
C VAL A 663 -7.53 -1.00 -22.77
N LEU A 664 -7.10 -1.68 -23.82
CA LEU A 664 -7.89 -2.71 -24.49
C LEU A 664 -8.17 -3.92 -23.59
N GLN A 665 -7.26 -4.24 -22.67
CA GLN A 665 -7.42 -5.36 -21.72
C GLN A 665 -8.31 -5.01 -20.52
N SER A 666 -8.51 -3.72 -20.24
CA SER A 666 -9.24 -3.23 -19.08
C SER A 666 -10.74 -3.48 -19.22
N SER A 667 -11.34 -4.16 -18.23
CA SER A 667 -12.80 -4.33 -18.14
C SER A 667 -13.56 -3.02 -17.97
N ASN A 668 -12.86 -1.94 -17.62
CA ASN A 668 -13.42 -0.62 -17.40
C ASN A 668 -13.35 0.27 -18.65
N SER A 669 -12.77 -0.22 -19.75
CA SER A 669 -12.57 0.57 -20.97
C SER A 669 -13.88 0.84 -21.70
N ALA A 670 -14.13 2.11 -22.00
CA ALA A 670 -15.26 2.53 -22.81
C ALA A 670 -14.99 2.51 -24.32
N LEU A 671 -13.76 2.20 -24.73
CA LEU A 671 -13.28 2.35 -26.10
C LEU A 671 -14.02 1.41 -27.07
N ARG A 672 -14.46 1.97 -28.19
CA ARG A 672 -15.12 1.28 -29.31
C ARG A 672 -14.45 1.57 -30.64
N GLU A 673 -13.87 2.76 -30.81
CA GLU A 673 -13.16 3.15 -32.03
C GLU A 673 -11.77 3.70 -31.71
N LEU A 674 -10.75 3.20 -32.42
CA LEU A 674 -9.37 3.62 -32.24
C LEU A 674 -8.70 3.89 -33.58
N ASP A 675 -8.20 5.10 -33.75
CA ASP A 675 -7.41 5.50 -34.92
C ASP A 675 -5.97 5.78 -34.51
N LEU A 676 -5.07 4.93 -35.00
CA LEU A 676 -3.62 5.01 -34.78
C LEU A 676 -2.87 5.34 -36.07
N SER A 677 -3.58 5.73 -37.13
CA SER A 677 -3.02 5.90 -38.47
C SER A 677 -1.83 6.87 -38.49
N THR A 678 -0.93 6.72 -39.45
CA THR A 678 0.24 7.61 -39.66
C THR A 678 1.21 7.68 -38.47
N ASN A 679 1.31 6.61 -37.69
CA ASN A 679 2.35 6.42 -36.66
C ASN A 679 3.27 5.26 -37.06
N ASP A 680 4.59 5.38 -36.85
CA ASP A 680 5.56 4.31 -37.17
C ASP A 680 5.54 3.19 -36.12
N LEU A 681 4.44 2.44 -36.07
CA LEU A 681 4.25 1.37 -35.07
C LEU A 681 5.06 0.12 -35.42
N GLN A 682 5.25 -0.15 -36.71
CA GLN A 682 5.87 -1.37 -37.23
C GLN A 682 5.17 -2.64 -36.71
N ASP A 683 5.73 -3.82 -36.98
CA ASP A 683 5.14 -5.09 -36.54
C ASP A 683 5.21 -5.27 -35.01
N SER A 684 6.21 -4.65 -34.36
CA SER A 684 6.39 -4.71 -32.91
C SER A 684 5.27 -3.98 -32.14
N GLY A 685 4.88 -2.77 -32.58
CA GLY A 685 3.72 -2.06 -32.03
C GLY A 685 2.42 -2.83 -32.27
N VAL A 686 2.24 -3.41 -33.47
CA VAL A 686 1.08 -4.24 -33.79
C VAL A 686 1.01 -5.50 -32.94
N LYS A 687 2.15 -6.12 -32.61
CA LYS A 687 2.22 -7.26 -31.68
C LYS A 687 1.68 -6.91 -30.29
N LEU A 688 2.10 -5.75 -29.75
CA LEU A 688 1.64 -5.26 -28.46
C LEU A 688 0.13 -4.99 -28.45
N LEU A 689 -0.38 -4.32 -29.49
CA LEU A 689 -1.82 -4.07 -29.64
C LEU A 689 -2.62 -5.36 -29.78
N SER A 690 -2.09 -6.33 -30.53
CA SER A 690 -2.71 -7.64 -30.74
C SER A 690 -2.87 -8.42 -29.43
N ASN A 691 -1.94 -8.28 -28.48
CA ASN A 691 -2.10 -8.86 -27.14
C ASN A 691 -3.32 -8.27 -26.40
N GLY A 692 -3.57 -6.97 -26.59
CA GLY A 692 -4.74 -6.30 -25.99
C GLY A 692 -6.05 -6.71 -26.65
N LEU A 693 -6.06 -6.81 -27.98
CA LEU A 693 -7.22 -7.27 -28.77
C LEU A 693 -7.64 -8.71 -28.43
N LYS A 694 -6.70 -9.57 -28.03
CA LYS A 694 -6.98 -10.95 -27.60
C LYS A 694 -7.72 -11.06 -26.27
N SER A 695 -7.78 -9.97 -25.50
CA SER A 695 -8.43 -9.99 -24.20
C SER A 695 -9.94 -10.19 -24.33
N PRO A 696 -10.56 -11.06 -23.51
CA PRO A 696 -12.02 -11.20 -23.48
C PRO A 696 -12.73 -9.92 -23.02
N ASN A 697 -12.01 -8.98 -22.39
CA ASN A 697 -12.54 -7.69 -21.99
C ASN A 697 -12.50 -6.65 -23.12
N CYS A 698 -11.80 -6.91 -24.23
CA CYS A 698 -11.66 -5.95 -25.31
C CYS A 698 -13.01 -5.77 -26.02
N GLN A 699 -13.51 -4.53 -26.05
CA GLN A 699 -14.79 -4.20 -26.68
C GLN A 699 -14.60 -3.34 -27.94
N LEU A 700 -13.39 -3.30 -28.50
CA LEU A 700 -13.06 -2.46 -29.65
C LEU A 700 -13.78 -2.99 -30.91
N GLU A 701 -14.49 -2.11 -31.60
CA GLU A 701 -15.26 -2.41 -32.80
C GLU A 701 -14.55 -1.93 -34.07
N LYS A 702 -13.77 -0.84 -34.00
CA LYS A 702 -13.05 -0.28 -35.16
C LYS A 702 -11.61 0.04 -34.81
N LEU A 703 -10.69 -0.41 -35.65
CA LEU A 703 -9.26 -0.15 -35.53
C LEU A 703 -8.71 0.35 -36.87
N ARG A 704 -8.07 1.53 -36.86
CA ARG A 704 -7.34 2.05 -38.02
C ARG A 704 -5.84 2.08 -37.75
N LEU A 705 -5.08 1.42 -38.61
CA LEU A 705 -3.62 1.35 -38.60
C LEU A 705 -3.06 1.81 -39.95
N SER A 706 -3.77 2.71 -40.65
CA SER A 706 -3.38 3.12 -41.99
C SER A 706 -2.02 3.84 -41.96
N GLY A 707 -1.06 3.41 -42.78
CA GLY A 707 0.27 4.02 -42.83
C GLY A 707 1.08 3.83 -41.54
N CYS A 708 1.05 2.62 -40.96
CA CYS A 708 1.75 2.27 -39.73
C CYS A 708 3.00 1.39 -39.93
N MET A 709 3.46 1.23 -41.18
CA MET A 709 4.60 0.37 -41.54
C MET A 709 4.39 -1.10 -41.18
N VAL A 710 3.13 -1.58 -41.22
CA VAL A 710 2.78 -2.98 -40.93
C VAL A 710 3.20 -3.88 -42.10
N THR A 711 3.86 -4.99 -41.80
CA THR A 711 4.28 -5.98 -42.80
C THR A 711 3.47 -7.29 -42.71
N GLU A 712 3.92 -8.33 -43.40
CA GLU A 712 3.37 -9.68 -43.29
C GLU A 712 3.36 -10.19 -41.84
N GLU A 713 4.42 -9.90 -41.06
CA GLU A 713 4.51 -10.36 -39.67
C GLU A 713 3.41 -9.74 -38.79
N GLY A 714 3.19 -8.43 -38.91
CA GLY A 714 2.12 -7.70 -38.24
C GLY A 714 0.73 -8.22 -38.60
N CYS A 715 0.52 -8.59 -39.88
CA CYS A 715 -0.73 -9.23 -40.31
C CYS A 715 -0.95 -10.58 -39.63
N GLY A 716 0.11 -11.34 -39.37
CA GLY A 716 0.07 -12.57 -38.59
C GLY A 716 -0.39 -12.35 -37.14
N TYR A 717 0.12 -11.31 -36.48
CA TYR A 717 -0.33 -10.93 -35.13
C TYR A 717 -1.81 -10.53 -35.09
N LEU A 718 -2.26 -9.73 -36.05
CA LEU A 718 -3.66 -9.31 -36.17
C LEU A 718 -4.60 -10.49 -36.47
N SER A 719 -4.22 -11.39 -37.39
CA SER A 719 -4.95 -12.63 -37.67
C SER A 719 -5.12 -13.51 -36.43
N SER A 720 -4.05 -13.62 -35.62
CA SER A 720 -4.10 -14.31 -34.34
C SER A 720 -5.04 -13.63 -33.34
N ALA A 721 -5.06 -12.30 -33.28
CA ALA A 721 -5.99 -11.55 -32.44
C ALA A 721 -7.45 -11.69 -32.89
N LEU A 722 -7.72 -11.63 -34.20
CA LEU A 722 -9.06 -11.86 -34.76
C LEU A 722 -9.58 -13.28 -34.51
N SER A 723 -8.70 -14.21 -34.12
CA SER A 723 -9.06 -15.57 -33.75
C SER A 723 -9.44 -15.75 -32.28
N SER A 724 -9.32 -14.72 -31.45
CA SER A 724 -9.82 -14.77 -30.08
C SER A 724 -11.35 -14.84 -30.05
N ASN A 725 -11.91 -15.55 -29.07
CA ASN A 725 -13.35 -15.64 -28.86
C ASN A 725 -13.69 -15.20 -27.43
N PRO A 726 -14.43 -14.09 -27.24
CA PRO A 726 -15.01 -13.25 -28.29
C PRO A 726 -13.97 -12.33 -28.97
N SER A 727 -14.21 -12.01 -30.24
CA SER A 727 -13.67 -10.81 -30.89
C SER A 727 -14.84 -9.88 -31.19
N HIS A 728 -14.67 -8.59 -30.89
CA HIS A 728 -15.69 -7.57 -31.12
C HIS A 728 -15.38 -6.67 -32.32
N LEU A 729 -14.21 -6.88 -32.96
CA LEU A 729 -13.73 -6.02 -34.05
C LEU A 729 -14.54 -6.26 -35.33
N ARG A 730 -15.07 -5.18 -35.89
CA ARG A 730 -15.93 -5.15 -37.08
C ARG A 730 -15.29 -4.43 -38.26
N GLU A 731 -14.44 -3.45 -37.98
CA GLU A 731 -13.70 -2.72 -39.02
C GLU A 731 -12.21 -2.68 -38.68
N LEU A 732 -11.38 -3.05 -39.65
CA LEU A 732 -9.92 -2.99 -39.56
C LEU A 732 -9.37 -2.30 -40.81
N ASP A 733 -8.80 -1.10 -40.66
CA ASP A 733 -8.18 -0.39 -41.79
C ASP A 733 -6.65 -0.57 -41.76
N LEU A 734 -6.13 -1.26 -42.78
CA LEU A 734 -4.70 -1.47 -43.00
C LEU A 734 -4.17 -0.74 -44.25
N SER A 735 -4.89 0.25 -44.76
CA SER A 735 -4.49 1.01 -45.95
C SER A 735 -3.07 1.58 -45.81
N TYR A 736 -2.37 1.75 -46.94
CA TYR A 736 -1.01 2.34 -46.95
C TYR A 736 0.02 1.59 -46.08
N ASN A 737 -0.11 0.27 -45.91
CA ASN A 737 0.89 -0.62 -45.30
C ASN A 737 1.52 -1.58 -46.33
N HIS A 738 2.36 -2.51 -45.85
CA HIS A 738 3.10 -3.48 -46.66
C HIS A 738 2.78 -4.95 -46.32
N PRO A 739 1.50 -5.39 -46.30
CA PRO A 739 1.10 -6.72 -45.81
C PRO A 739 1.67 -7.91 -46.62
N GLY A 740 2.18 -7.67 -47.83
CA GLY A 740 2.62 -8.73 -48.74
C GLY A 740 1.48 -9.63 -49.21
N GLN A 741 1.78 -10.59 -50.10
CA GLN A 741 0.78 -11.55 -50.58
C GLN A 741 0.32 -12.47 -49.45
N SER A 742 1.23 -12.97 -48.62
CA SER A 742 0.89 -13.90 -47.54
C SER A 742 0.06 -13.24 -46.44
N GLY A 743 0.37 -11.99 -46.04
CA GLY A 743 -0.42 -11.27 -45.04
C GLY A 743 -1.86 -11.01 -45.50
N VAL A 744 -2.04 -10.66 -46.78
CA VAL A 744 -3.38 -10.54 -47.39
C VAL A 744 -4.11 -11.88 -47.39
N GLN A 745 -3.43 -12.98 -47.74
CA GLN A 745 -4.05 -14.32 -47.71
C GLN A 745 -4.44 -14.74 -46.29
N LEU A 746 -3.59 -14.47 -45.28
CA LEU A 746 -3.86 -14.77 -43.87
C LEU A 746 -5.13 -14.07 -43.38
N LEU A 747 -5.26 -12.75 -43.64
CA LEU A 747 -6.43 -11.98 -43.22
C LEU A 747 -7.68 -12.34 -44.02
N LYS A 748 -7.54 -12.62 -45.33
CA LYS A 748 -8.66 -13.06 -46.17
C LYS A 748 -9.22 -14.41 -45.72
N HIS A 749 -8.36 -15.39 -45.44
CA HIS A 749 -8.79 -16.68 -44.89
C HIS A 749 -9.52 -16.49 -43.56
N LYS A 750 -9.12 -15.49 -42.76
CA LYS A 750 -9.81 -15.22 -41.50
C LYS A 750 -11.23 -14.68 -41.67
N LEU A 751 -11.49 -13.89 -42.72
CA LEU A 751 -12.85 -13.43 -43.07
C LEU A 751 -13.80 -14.58 -43.44
N GLU A 752 -13.27 -15.74 -43.82
CA GLU A 752 -14.05 -16.94 -44.14
C GLU A 752 -14.40 -17.76 -42.87
N ASP A 753 -13.80 -17.46 -41.71
CA ASP A 753 -14.11 -18.13 -40.45
C ASP A 753 -15.50 -17.69 -39.93
N PRO A 754 -16.44 -18.63 -39.68
CA PRO A 754 -17.78 -18.29 -39.20
C PRO A 754 -17.79 -17.59 -37.82
N ASN A 755 -16.70 -17.66 -37.06
CA ASN A 755 -16.55 -16.97 -35.79
C ASN A 755 -15.88 -15.58 -35.93
N CYS A 756 -15.55 -15.13 -37.14
CA CYS A 756 -14.99 -13.80 -37.37
C CYS A 756 -16.11 -12.74 -37.36
N SER A 757 -15.95 -11.72 -36.51
CA SER A 757 -16.87 -10.58 -36.43
C SER A 757 -16.59 -9.47 -37.44
N LEU A 758 -15.47 -9.57 -38.19
CA LEU A 758 -14.97 -8.52 -39.07
C LEU A 758 -15.84 -8.40 -40.33
N GLN A 759 -16.30 -7.19 -40.62
CA GLN A 759 -17.20 -6.86 -41.73
C GLN A 759 -16.50 -6.04 -42.81
N ILE A 760 -15.53 -5.21 -42.41
CA ILE A 760 -14.77 -4.32 -43.28
C ILE A 760 -13.27 -4.51 -42.99
N LEU A 761 -12.48 -4.78 -44.03
CA LEU A 761 -11.03 -4.89 -44.01
C LEU A 761 -10.42 -4.01 -45.11
#